data_AF-A0A093RAK7-F1
#
_entry.id   AF-A0A093RAK7-F1
#
_cell.length_a   1.000
_cell.length_b   1.000
_cell.length_c   1.000
_cell.angle_alpha   90.00
_cell.angle_beta   90.00
_cell.angle_gamma   90.00
#
_symmetry.space_group_name_H-M   'P 1'
#
loop_
_entity.id
_entity.type
_entity.pdbx_description
1 polymer ?
#
loop_
_entity_poly.entity_id
_entity_poly.type
_entity_poly.pdbx_seq_one_letter_code
_entity_poly.pdbx_strand_id
1 'polypeptide(L)'
;TPSQRVQFILGTEDDDEEHIPHDLFTELDEICWREGEDAEWRETARWLKFEEDVEDGGERWSKPYVATLSLHSLFELRSCILNGTVLLDMRANSIEEIADMILDQQVGSGQLSEDVRHRVHEALLKQHHHQNQKKLSNRIPIVRSFADIGKKQSEPHSMDKNGQIVSPQSAPACIENKNDVSRENSTVDFSKVDLHFMKKIPPGAEASNILVGELEFLDRAVVAFVRLSPAVLLTGLAEVPIPTRFLFILLGPLGKGQQYHEIGRSIGTLMTDEVFHDVAYKAKDRNDLVSGIDEFLDQVTVLPPGEWDPTIRIEPPKNVPSQEKRKIPGVPNGTAAHGDAEQPGGHSGPELQRTGKFFGGLILDIKRKAPFFWSDFRDALSLQCLASFLFLYCACMSPVITFGGLLGEATEGRISAIESLFGASMTGIAYSLFGGQPLTILGSTGPVLVFEKILFKFCKEYGLSYLSLRASIGLWTAILCIILVATDASSLVCYITRFTEEAFASLICIIFIYEALEKLFHLSETYPINMHNDLDLLTKYSCSCVEPEHPSNKTLRYWQDYNISASDVPWGNLTVSECKKFHGEFVGRACGHHGPYVPDVLFWSVILFFSTVTLSSTLKQFKTSRYFPTKVRSVVSDFAVFLTILSMVLIDYAIGIPSPKLQVPNAFKPTRDDRGWFITPLGPNPWWTVIAAVIPALLCTILIFMDQQITAVIINRKEHKLKKGCGYHLDLLMVAVMLGVCSIMGLPWFVAATVLSISHVNSLKLESECSAPGEQPKFLGIREQRVTGLMIFILMGSSVFLTSILKFIPMPVLYGVFLYMGASSLKGIQLFDRIKLFWMPAKHQPDFIYLRHVPLRKVHLFTVIQLSCLVLLWIIKVSRAAIVFPMMVLALVFVRKLMDFFFTKRELSWLDDLMPESKKKKLEDAEKE
;
A
#
# COMPACT_ATOMS: atom_id res chain seq x y z
N THR A 1 -20.67 -38.13 11.22
CA THR A 1 -20.24 -37.94 9.81
C THR A 1 -18.72 -37.92 9.75
N PRO A 2 -18.09 -38.17 8.58
CA PRO A 2 -16.63 -38.06 8.43
C PRO A 2 -16.08 -36.74 8.97
N SER A 3 -16.78 -35.63 8.68
CA SER A 3 -16.43 -34.29 9.18
C SER A 3 -16.43 -34.18 10.71
N GLN A 4 -17.38 -34.82 11.41
CA GLN A 4 -17.40 -34.84 12.89
C GLN A 4 -16.22 -35.62 13.47
N ARG A 5 -15.80 -36.71 12.81
CA ARG A 5 -14.63 -37.48 13.23
C ARG A 5 -13.34 -36.69 13.00
N VAL A 6 -13.22 -36.01 11.87
CA VAL A 6 -12.11 -35.08 11.59
C VAL A 6 -12.06 -33.94 12.63
N GLN A 7 -13.20 -33.33 12.94
CA GLN A 7 -13.30 -32.29 13.97
C GLN A 7 -12.91 -32.80 15.36
N PHE A 8 -13.24 -34.05 15.70
CA PHE A 8 -12.79 -34.68 16.94
C PHE A 8 -11.27 -34.86 16.98
N ILE A 9 -10.66 -35.34 15.89
CA ILE A 9 -9.21 -35.48 15.76
C ILE A 9 -8.52 -34.11 15.92
N LEU A 10 -9.05 -33.09 15.26
CA LEU A 10 -8.47 -31.74 15.32
C LEU A 10 -8.66 -31.07 16.69
N GLY A 11 -9.80 -31.30 17.36
CA GLY A 11 -10.17 -30.71 18.65
C GLY A 11 -9.57 -31.38 19.88
N THR A 12 -8.88 -32.51 19.73
CA THR A 12 -8.02 -33.05 20.80
C THR A 12 -6.78 -32.18 20.92
N GLU A 13 -6.70 -31.43 22.02
CA GLU A 13 -5.49 -30.72 22.48
C GLU A 13 -4.53 -31.78 23.06
N ASP A 14 -3.85 -32.52 22.19
CA ASP A 14 -2.74 -33.39 22.60
C ASP A 14 -1.50 -32.48 22.73
N ASP A 15 -0.93 -32.37 23.95
CA ASP A 15 0.30 -31.61 24.30
C ASP A 15 1.60 -32.22 23.69
N ASP A 16 1.48 -33.08 22.68
CA ASP A 16 2.60 -33.79 22.05
C ASP A 16 3.34 -32.85 21.08
N GLU A 17 4.49 -32.33 21.50
CA GLU A 17 5.37 -31.46 20.69
C GLU A 17 5.81 -32.12 19.36
N GLU A 18 5.72 -33.45 19.22
CA GLU A 18 6.14 -34.21 18.03
C GLU A 18 5.12 -34.22 16.87
N HIS A 19 3.86 -33.79 17.09
CA HIS A 19 2.79 -33.81 16.09
C HIS A 19 2.24 -32.40 15.75
N ILE A 20 3.04 -31.36 16.00
CA ILE A 20 2.71 -29.99 15.61
C ILE A 20 2.74 -29.89 14.07
N PRO A 21 1.68 -29.37 13.42
CA PRO A 21 1.65 -29.23 11.97
C PRO A 21 2.67 -28.17 11.49
N HIS A 22 3.57 -28.58 10.59
CA HIS A 22 4.54 -27.72 9.90
C HIS A 22 4.15 -27.52 8.43
N ASP A 23 4.45 -26.36 7.84
CA ASP A 23 4.23 -26.13 6.40
C ASP A 23 4.90 -27.23 5.55
N LEU A 24 4.19 -27.83 4.59
CA LEU A 24 4.72 -28.91 3.75
C LEU A 24 5.17 -28.42 2.38
N PHE A 25 6.31 -28.95 1.93
CA PHE A 25 6.73 -28.95 0.53
C PHE A 25 6.52 -30.35 -0.05
N THR A 26 5.66 -30.46 -1.06
CA THR A 26 5.28 -31.76 -1.63
C THR A 26 5.86 -31.91 -3.03
N GLU A 27 6.46 -33.07 -3.30
CA GLU A 27 7.16 -33.38 -4.56
C GLU A 27 6.67 -34.73 -5.09
N LEU A 28 6.39 -34.80 -6.40
CA LEU A 28 5.96 -36.00 -7.11
C LEU A 28 7.05 -36.43 -8.09
N ASP A 29 7.57 -37.64 -7.86
CA ASP A 29 8.51 -38.32 -8.73
C ASP A 29 7.86 -39.52 -9.42
N GLU A 30 8.21 -39.69 -10.69
CA GLU A 30 7.75 -40.80 -11.51
C GLU A 30 8.87 -41.69 -12.03
N ILE A 31 8.63 -43.00 -12.04
CA ILE A 31 9.51 -43.98 -12.66
C ILE A 31 8.73 -44.89 -13.62
N CYS A 32 9.34 -45.21 -14.76
CA CYS A 32 8.86 -46.25 -15.66
C CYS A 32 10.02 -47.20 -15.92
N TRP A 33 9.93 -48.42 -15.40
CA TRP A 33 10.99 -49.42 -15.54
C TRP A 33 10.55 -50.56 -16.45
N ARG A 34 11.22 -50.65 -17.61
CA ARG A 34 11.15 -51.77 -18.56
C ARG A 34 12.42 -52.62 -18.46
N GLU A 35 12.30 -53.93 -18.58
CA GLU A 35 13.44 -54.84 -18.51
C GLU A 35 14.46 -54.50 -19.63
N GLY A 36 15.69 -54.13 -19.22
CA GLY A 36 16.81 -53.81 -20.12
C GLY A 36 17.07 -52.31 -20.36
N GLU A 37 16.26 -51.40 -19.80
CA GLU A 37 16.48 -49.95 -19.82
C GLU A 37 16.94 -49.42 -18.45
N ASP A 38 17.85 -48.45 -18.44
CA ASP A 38 18.20 -47.72 -17.23
C ASP A 38 17.02 -46.82 -16.83
N ALA A 39 16.43 -47.09 -15.66
CA ALA A 39 15.32 -46.32 -15.10
C ALA A 39 15.83 -45.33 -14.03
N GLU A 40 15.33 -44.11 -14.10
CA GLU A 40 15.59 -43.00 -13.16
C GLU A 40 14.25 -42.42 -12.70
N TRP A 41 14.19 -41.96 -11.45
CA TRP A 41 13.05 -41.20 -10.94
C TRP A 41 13.08 -39.80 -11.54
N ARG A 42 11.96 -39.32 -12.08
CA ARG A 42 11.86 -38.00 -12.69
C ARG A 42 10.83 -37.16 -11.96
N GLU A 43 11.25 -35.98 -11.53
CA GLU A 43 10.35 -35.00 -10.92
C GLU A 43 9.35 -34.51 -11.98
N THR A 44 8.04 -34.68 -11.72
CA THR A 44 6.97 -34.29 -12.67
C THR A 44 6.10 -33.15 -12.16
N ALA A 45 5.84 -33.08 -10.86
CA ALA A 45 5.01 -32.05 -10.25
C ALA A 45 5.42 -31.73 -8.81
N ARG A 46 5.07 -30.54 -8.34
CA ARG A 46 5.31 -30.12 -6.96
C ARG A 46 4.24 -29.17 -6.45
N TRP A 47 4.09 -29.12 -5.12
CA TRP A 47 3.16 -28.25 -4.43
C TRP A 47 3.82 -27.57 -3.24
N LEU A 48 3.57 -26.26 -3.12
CA LEU A 48 3.76 -25.49 -1.88
C LEU A 48 2.43 -24.93 -1.35
N LYS A 49 1.55 -24.53 -2.28
CA LYS A 49 0.15 -24.12 -2.04
C LYS A 49 -0.71 -24.35 -3.27
N PHE A 50 -0.09 -24.13 -4.43
CA PHE A 50 -0.62 -24.37 -5.76
C PHE A 50 0.28 -25.38 -6.47
N GLU A 51 -0.28 -26.04 -7.46
CA GLU A 51 0.40 -27.06 -8.26
C GLU A 51 1.29 -26.39 -9.32
N GLU A 52 2.52 -26.88 -9.45
CA GLU A 52 3.45 -26.58 -10.54
C GLU A 52 3.88 -27.91 -11.18
N ASP A 53 3.80 -27.99 -12.51
CA ASP A 53 4.09 -29.19 -13.31
C ASP A 53 5.25 -28.90 -14.26
N VAL A 54 6.02 -29.93 -14.58
CA VAL A 54 7.04 -29.88 -15.63
C VAL A 54 6.35 -29.91 -17.00
N GLU A 55 6.62 -28.90 -17.86
CA GLU A 55 6.05 -28.86 -19.21
C GLU A 55 6.64 -29.99 -20.10
N ASP A 56 5.89 -30.50 -21.08
CA ASP A 56 6.24 -31.67 -21.94
C ASP A 56 7.63 -31.63 -22.60
N GLY A 57 8.22 -30.43 -22.74
CA GLY A 57 9.60 -30.24 -23.22
C GLY A 57 10.68 -30.55 -22.18
N GLY A 58 10.32 -30.81 -20.91
CA GLY A 58 11.23 -31.20 -19.83
C GLY A 58 12.29 -30.18 -19.46
N GLU A 59 12.07 -28.88 -19.75
CA GLU A 59 13.03 -27.79 -19.49
C GLU A 59 12.49 -26.69 -18.56
N ARG A 60 11.18 -26.70 -18.28
CA ARG A 60 10.49 -25.57 -17.65
C ARG A 60 9.35 -26.02 -16.74
N TRP A 61 9.30 -25.40 -15.56
CA TRP A 61 8.15 -25.39 -14.67
C TRP A 61 7.02 -24.52 -15.23
N SER A 62 5.80 -25.02 -15.10
CA SER A 62 4.58 -24.27 -15.38
C SER A 62 4.44 -23.08 -14.43
N LYS A 63 3.48 -22.20 -14.75
CA LYS A 63 3.03 -21.22 -13.75
C LYS A 63 2.20 -21.96 -12.71
N PRO A 64 2.22 -21.57 -11.44
CA PRO A 64 1.38 -22.14 -10.41
C PRO A 64 -0.12 -21.93 -10.70
N TYR A 65 -0.91 -23.00 -10.53
CA TYR A 65 -2.37 -23.00 -10.75
C TYR A 65 -3.13 -23.81 -9.68
N VAL A 66 -4.45 -23.64 -9.66
CA VAL A 66 -5.32 -24.45 -8.80
C VAL A 66 -5.45 -25.84 -9.42
N ALA A 67 -5.09 -26.87 -8.65
CA ALA A 67 -5.13 -28.26 -9.08
C ALA A 67 -6.55 -28.69 -9.45
N THR A 68 -6.73 -29.21 -10.66
CA THR A 68 -7.97 -29.87 -11.08
C THR A 68 -7.78 -31.37 -10.96
N LEU A 69 -8.47 -31.99 -10.00
CA LEU A 69 -8.40 -33.42 -9.72
C LEU A 69 -9.58 -34.16 -10.34
N SER A 70 -9.34 -35.38 -10.83
CA SER A 70 -10.42 -36.27 -11.23
C SER A 70 -11.10 -36.87 -9.99
N LEU A 71 -12.43 -36.98 -10.01
CA LEU A 71 -13.15 -37.66 -8.92
C LEU A 71 -12.76 -39.15 -8.84
N HIS A 72 -12.43 -39.74 -9.99
CA HIS A 72 -12.01 -41.13 -10.09
C HIS A 72 -10.70 -41.40 -9.34
N SER A 73 -9.68 -40.54 -9.54
CA SER A 73 -8.38 -40.68 -8.87
C SER A 73 -8.48 -40.51 -7.35
N LEU A 74 -9.39 -39.66 -6.85
CA LEU A 74 -9.65 -39.54 -5.41
C LEU A 74 -10.27 -40.82 -4.82
N PHE A 75 -11.20 -41.47 -5.53
CA PHE A 75 -11.76 -42.75 -5.09
C PHE A 75 -10.73 -43.89 -5.15
N GLU A 76 -9.86 -43.89 -6.17
CA GLU A 76 -8.76 -44.84 -6.26
C GLU A 76 -7.74 -44.63 -5.15
N LEU A 77 -7.37 -43.37 -4.85
CA LEU A 77 -6.50 -43.03 -3.72
C LEU A 77 -7.09 -43.50 -2.39
N ARG A 78 -8.39 -43.27 -2.17
CA ARG A 78 -9.11 -43.77 -0.99
C ARG A 78 -9.02 -45.30 -0.89
N SER A 79 -9.18 -46.02 -2.00
CA SER A 79 -9.02 -47.47 -2.06
C SER A 79 -7.56 -47.90 -1.78
N CYS A 80 -6.59 -47.14 -2.28
CA CYS A 80 -5.16 -47.37 -2.07
C CYS A 80 -4.78 -47.25 -0.58
N ILE A 81 -5.24 -46.21 0.12
CA ILE A 81 -4.96 -46.04 1.56
C ILE A 81 -5.70 -47.08 2.41
N LEU A 82 -6.92 -47.49 1.99
CA LEU A 82 -7.69 -48.50 2.71
C LEU A 82 -7.05 -49.89 2.63
N ASN A 83 -6.62 -50.31 1.44
CA ASN A 83 -6.08 -51.65 1.16
C ASN A 83 -4.55 -51.74 1.28
N GLY A 84 -3.84 -50.62 1.20
CA GLY A 84 -2.39 -50.54 1.24
C GLY A 84 -1.78 -50.65 2.64
N THR A 85 -0.45 -50.58 2.67
CA THR A 85 0.35 -50.56 3.90
C THR A 85 0.40 -49.14 4.45
N VAL A 86 0.01 -48.94 5.71
CA VAL A 86 0.06 -47.63 6.38
C VAL A 86 0.95 -47.78 7.61
N LEU A 87 2.07 -47.04 7.62
CA LEU A 87 3.07 -47.03 8.68
C LEU A 87 3.15 -45.63 9.28
N LEU A 88 2.62 -45.47 10.48
CA LEU A 88 2.63 -44.20 11.20
C LEU A 88 3.74 -44.21 12.26
N ASP A 89 4.43 -43.08 12.42
CA ASP A 89 5.51 -42.85 13.39
C ASP A 89 6.70 -43.82 13.25
N MET A 90 7.12 -44.06 12.01
CA MET A 90 8.26 -44.92 11.70
C MET A 90 9.59 -44.23 12.02
N ARG A 91 10.50 -44.94 12.70
CA ARG A 91 11.85 -44.49 13.02
C ARG A 91 12.84 -45.09 12.03
N ALA A 92 13.21 -44.35 11.00
CA ALA A 92 14.22 -44.75 10.02
C ALA A 92 15.09 -43.56 9.61
N ASN A 93 16.38 -43.79 9.37
CA ASN A 93 17.35 -42.73 9.06
C ASN A 93 17.77 -42.68 7.58
N SER A 94 17.44 -43.70 6.79
CA SER A 94 17.79 -43.79 5.36
C SER A 94 16.62 -44.33 4.54
N ILE A 95 16.61 -44.01 3.24
CA ILE A 95 15.61 -44.55 2.30
C ILE A 95 15.71 -46.08 2.17
N GLU A 96 16.92 -46.65 2.34
CA GLU A 96 17.16 -48.09 2.37
C GLU A 96 16.40 -48.75 3.53
N GLU A 97 16.52 -48.20 4.74
CA GLU A 97 15.83 -48.71 5.94
C GLU A 97 14.30 -48.58 5.81
N ILE A 98 13.83 -47.46 5.22
CA ILE A 98 12.42 -47.25 4.90
C ILE A 98 11.91 -48.32 3.92
N ALA A 99 12.65 -48.56 2.83
CA ALA A 99 12.28 -49.53 1.80
C ALA A 99 12.24 -50.96 2.37
N ASP A 100 13.25 -51.37 3.14
CA ASP A 100 13.29 -52.70 3.75
C ASP A 100 12.12 -52.93 4.71
N MET A 101 11.80 -51.97 5.59
CA MET A 101 10.68 -52.09 6.53
C MET A 101 9.32 -52.20 5.83
N ILE A 102 9.10 -51.42 4.77
CA ILE A 102 7.86 -51.48 3.97
C ILE A 102 7.74 -52.85 3.30
N LEU A 103 8.83 -53.31 2.66
CA LEU A 103 8.84 -54.55 1.91
C LEU A 103 8.70 -55.78 2.82
N ASP A 104 9.35 -55.80 3.98
CA ASP A 104 9.23 -56.86 4.98
C ASP A 104 7.77 -57.03 5.45
N GLN A 105 7.08 -55.92 5.68
CA GLN A 105 5.67 -55.97 6.07
C GLN A 105 4.78 -56.47 4.93
N GLN A 106 5.08 -56.10 3.68
CA GLN A 106 4.30 -56.57 2.53
C GLN A 106 4.53 -58.05 2.22
N VAL A 107 5.76 -58.55 2.35
CA VAL A 107 6.05 -59.98 2.26
C VAL A 107 5.36 -60.73 3.40
N GLY A 108 5.43 -60.23 4.63
CA GLY A 108 4.76 -60.82 5.80
C GLY A 108 3.23 -60.90 5.67
N SER A 109 2.62 -59.95 4.95
CA SER A 109 1.19 -59.93 4.64
C SER A 109 0.79 -60.79 3.43
N GLY A 110 1.76 -61.42 2.74
CA GLY A 110 1.54 -62.22 1.54
C GLY A 110 1.16 -61.40 0.29
N GLN A 111 1.42 -60.09 0.29
CA GLN A 111 1.14 -59.20 -0.85
C GLN A 111 2.23 -59.26 -1.92
N LEU A 112 3.46 -59.60 -1.53
CA LEU A 112 4.64 -59.63 -2.40
C LEU A 112 5.40 -60.94 -2.25
N SER A 113 5.95 -61.48 -3.35
CA SER A 113 6.88 -62.61 -3.33
C SER A 113 8.32 -62.13 -3.08
N GLU A 114 9.15 -63.02 -2.51
CA GLU A 114 10.53 -62.70 -2.11
C GLU A 114 11.45 -62.39 -3.30
N ASP A 115 11.19 -62.98 -4.48
CA ASP A 115 11.91 -62.67 -5.72
C ASP A 115 11.61 -61.25 -6.24
N VAL A 116 10.35 -60.81 -6.08
CA VAL A 116 9.89 -59.48 -6.51
C VAL A 116 10.36 -58.42 -5.52
N ARG A 117 10.50 -58.75 -4.23
CA ARG A 117 11.04 -57.86 -3.20
C ARG A 117 12.36 -57.23 -3.63
N HIS A 118 13.33 -58.06 -4.04
CA HIS A 118 14.67 -57.55 -4.38
C HIS A 118 14.62 -56.56 -5.56
N ARG A 119 13.74 -56.79 -6.53
CA ARG A 119 13.57 -55.90 -7.69
C ARG A 119 12.86 -54.59 -7.31
N VAL A 120 11.85 -54.63 -6.45
CA VAL A 120 11.18 -53.42 -5.95
C VAL A 120 12.11 -52.60 -5.07
N HIS A 121 12.93 -53.25 -4.23
CA HIS A 121 13.96 -52.60 -3.44
C HIS A 121 14.97 -51.85 -4.34
N GLU A 122 15.43 -52.49 -5.42
CA GLU A 122 16.30 -51.84 -6.40
C GLU A 122 15.62 -50.64 -7.10
N ALA A 123 14.30 -50.72 -7.36
CA ALA A 123 13.54 -49.63 -7.97
C ALA A 123 13.50 -48.38 -7.07
N LEU A 124 13.24 -48.58 -5.77
CA LEU A 124 13.16 -47.49 -4.78
C LEU A 124 14.52 -46.79 -4.54
N LEU A 125 15.63 -47.48 -4.81
CA LEU A 125 16.99 -46.94 -4.65
C LEU A 125 17.59 -46.36 -5.94
N LYS A 126 16.84 -46.33 -7.05
CA LYS A 126 17.30 -45.67 -8.29
C LYS A 126 17.51 -44.18 -8.04
N GLN A 127 18.37 -43.58 -8.86
CA GLN A 127 18.71 -42.16 -8.72
C GLN A 127 17.51 -41.26 -9.07
N HIS A 128 17.32 -40.20 -8.28
CA HIS A 128 16.34 -39.15 -8.52
C HIS A 128 16.92 -38.03 -9.38
N HIS A 129 16.23 -37.76 -10.48
CA HIS A 129 16.58 -36.76 -11.47
C HIS A 129 15.75 -35.49 -11.25
N HIS A 130 16.42 -34.48 -10.68
CA HIS A 130 15.84 -33.16 -10.39
C HIS A 130 16.03 -32.19 -11.54
N GLN A 131 14.99 -31.41 -11.88
CA GLN A 131 14.95 -30.58 -13.08
C GLN A 131 16.11 -29.55 -13.17
N ASN A 132 16.58 -29.02 -12.03
CA ASN A 132 17.65 -28.03 -12.00
C ASN A 132 19.07 -28.58 -12.19
N GLN A 133 19.29 -29.90 -12.09
CA GLN A 133 20.63 -30.48 -12.33
C GLN A 133 21.10 -30.30 -13.80
N LYS A 134 20.19 -30.26 -14.78
CA LYS A 134 20.50 -29.99 -16.21
C LYS A 134 21.12 -28.61 -16.47
N LYS A 135 20.77 -27.58 -15.69
CA LYS A 135 21.31 -26.22 -15.87
C LYS A 135 22.76 -26.08 -15.37
N LEU A 136 23.17 -26.96 -14.47
CA LEU A 136 24.47 -26.92 -13.81
C LEU A 136 25.54 -27.71 -14.57
N SER A 137 25.18 -28.83 -15.22
CA SER A 137 26.09 -29.59 -16.08
C SER A 137 26.46 -28.85 -17.38
N ASN A 138 25.56 -28.01 -17.91
CA ASN A 138 25.76 -27.24 -19.15
C ASN A 138 26.40 -25.85 -18.97
N ARG A 139 26.81 -25.43 -17.76
CA ARG A 139 27.50 -24.15 -17.53
C ARG A 139 28.99 -24.35 -17.23
N ILE A 140 29.82 -24.17 -18.25
CA ILE A 140 31.26 -23.89 -18.11
C ILE A 140 31.44 -22.68 -17.15
N PRO A 141 32.38 -22.72 -16.17
CA PRO A 141 32.50 -21.67 -15.17
C PRO A 141 33.28 -20.48 -15.72
N ILE A 142 32.60 -19.56 -16.41
CA ILE A 142 33.20 -18.28 -16.84
C ILE A 142 32.30 -17.13 -16.37
N VAL A 143 32.93 -16.19 -15.67
CA VAL A 143 32.43 -14.94 -15.06
C VAL A 143 31.86 -15.04 -13.64
N ARG A 144 32.73 -14.75 -12.67
CA ARG A 144 32.37 -14.30 -11.31
C ARG A 144 31.40 -13.12 -11.39
N SER A 145 30.18 -13.32 -10.89
CA SER A 145 29.21 -12.25 -10.67
C SER A 145 29.67 -11.34 -9.53
N PHE A 146 29.65 -10.03 -9.76
CA PHE A 146 30.11 -8.95 -8.88
C PHE A 146 29.29 -8.77 -7.56
N ALA A 147 28.47 -9.75 -7.17
CA ALA A 147 27.60 -9.67 -5.99
C ALA A 147 28.26 -10.11 -4.66
N ASP A 148 29.41 -10.79 -4.70
CA ASP A 148 30.05 -11.38 -3.49
C ASP A 148 31.21 -10.56 -2.89
N ILE A 149 31.46 -9.34 -3.36
CA ILE A 149 32.53 -8.47 -2.81
C ILE A 149 32.06 -7.64 -1.59
N GLY A 150 30.77 -7.64 -1.25
CA GLY A 150 30.21 -6.76 -0.21
C GLY A 150 30.12 -7.32 1.22
N LYS A 151 30.48 -8.59 1.47
CA LYS A 151 30.24 -9.26 2.77
C LYS A 151 31.50 -9.62 3.57
N LYS A 152 32.56 -8.83 3.46
CA LYS A 152 33.68 -8.85 4.42
C LYS A 152 34.01 -7.45 4.89
N GLN A 153 33.16 -6.90 5.76
CA GLN A 153 33.56 -5.92 6.77
C GLN A 153 32.43 -5.75 7.81
N SER A 154 32.87 -5.60 9.06
CA SER A 154 32.16 -5.23 10.30
C SER A 154 31.34 -6.29 11.05
N GLU A 155 32.04 -7.12 11.84
CA GLU A 155 31.61 -7.39 13.23
C GLU A 155 32.26 -6.33 14.14
N PRO A 156 31.52 -5.62 15.01
CA PRO A 156 32.12 -4.74 16.00
C PRO A 156 32.43 -5.51 17.28
N HIS A 157 33.69 -5.37 17.73
CA HIS A 157 34.20 -5.70 19.05
C HIS A 157 33.21 -5.44 20.19
N SER A 158 32.92 -6.45 21.00
CA SER A 158 32.64 -6.28 22.43
C SER A 158 33.83 -6.80 23.22
N MET A 159 34.45 -5.93 24.01
CA MET A 159 35.34 -6.35 25.10
C MET A 159 34.48 -6.62 26.31
N ASP A 160 34.62 -7.80 26.91
CA ASP A 160 34.42 -7.95 28.35
C ASP A 160 35.53 -8.83 28.95
N LYS A 161 35.99 -8.38 30.11
CA LYS A 161 37.19 -8.82 30.82
C LYS A 161 36.76 -9.67 32.02
N ASN A 162 37.14 -10.94 32.05
CA ASN A 162 37.78 -11.69 33.15
C ASN A 162 37.46 -13.18 33.07
N GLY A 163 38.50 -14.00 33.25
CA GLY A 163 38.52 -15.42 32.92
C GLY A 163 38.12 -16.38 34.05
N GLN A 164 37.88 -17.64 33.67
CA GLN A 164 38.68 -18.78 34.13
C GLN A 164 38.37 -20.02 33.28
N ILE A 165 39.43 -20.77 32.99
CA ILE A 165 39.49 -21.99 32.17
C ILE A 165 39.19 -23.20 33.06
N VAL A 166 38.22 -24.05 32.68
CA VAL A 166 38.24 -25.51 32.92
C VAL A 166 37.41 -26.19 31.81
N SER A 167 38.03 -27.16 31.12
CA SER A 167 37.37 -28.19 30.29
C SER A 167 37.23 -29.48 31.13
N PRO A 168 36.29 -30.39 30.80
CA PRO A 168 36.77 -31.64 30.20
C PRO A 168 35.86 -32.27 29.14
N GLN A 169 36.50 -32.85 28.10
CA GLN A 169 36.34 -34.22 27.52
C GLN A 169 34.94 -34.72 27.10
N SER A 170 34.71 -35.54 26.08
CA SER A 170 35.39 -36.04 24.86
C SER A 170 34.48 -37.14 24.30
N ALA A 171 34.32 -37.26 22.98
CA ALA A 171 33.93 -38.51 22.31
C ALA A 171 34.82 -38.70 21.07
N PRO A 172 35.17 -39.95 20.70
CA PRO A 172 36.52 -40.27 20.27
C PRO A 172 36.72 -40.28 18.75
N ALA A 173 37.92 -39.87 18.35
CA ALA A 173 38.48 -40.10 17.02
C ALA A 173 39.00 -41.53 16.89
N CYS A 174 38.85 -42.13 15.70
CA CYS A 174 39.64 -43.28 15.26
C CYS A 174 40.53 -42.87 14.08
N ILE A 175 41.72 -43.44 14.07
CA ILE A 175 42.98 -43.01 13.45
C ILE A 175 43.10 -43.44 11.98
N GLU A 176 43.73 -42.59 11.15
CA GLU A 176 44.20 -42.89 9.78
C GLU A 176 45.32 -43.96 9.75
N ASN A 177 45.32 -44.83 8.75
CA ASN A 177 46.57 -45.25 8.10
C ASN A 177 46.37 -45.75 6.64
N LYS A 178 47.32 -45.32 5.80
CA LYS A 178 47.44 -45.40 4.33
C LYS A 178 47.43 -46.82 3.72
N ASN A 179 46.80 -46.97 2.54
CA ASN A 179 47.46 -47.24 1.25
C ASN A 179 46.45 -47.58 0.11
N ASP A 180 46.57 -46.83 -0.98
CA ASP A 180 46.43 -47.19 -2.41
C ASP A 180 45.08 -47.56 -3.07
N VAL A 181 44.94 -47.01 -4.29
CA VAL A 181 44.05 -47.33 -5.43
C VAL A 181 42.54 -46.98 -5.37
N SER A 182 42.21 -45.85 -6.01
CA SER A 182 41.06 -45.56 -6.88
C SER A 182 39.71 -46.25 -6.60
N ARG A 183 38.73 -45.50 -6.05
CA ARG A 183 37.30 -45.60 -6.37
C ARG A 183 36.61 -44.26 -6.14
N GLU A 184 36.08 -43.69 -7.21
CA GLU A 184 35.25 -42.49 -7.21
C GLU A 184 33.98 -42.72 -6.37
N ASN A 185 33.73 -41.89 -5.36
CA ASN A 185 32.40 -41.67 -4.80
C ASN A 185 32.19 -40.16 -4.74
N SER A 186 31.26 -39.68 -5.56
CA SER A 186 30.87 -38.28 -5.69
C SER A 186 30.22 -37.77 -4.40
N THR A 187 30.96 -37.03 -3.58
CA THR A 187 30.37 -36.13 -2.59
C THR A 187 29.72 -34.97 -3.33
N VAL A 188 28.39 -34.94 -3.39
CA VAL A 188 27.64 -33.84 -4.03
C VAL A 188 27.83 -32.57 -3.20
N ASP A 189 28.47 -31.56 -3.78
CA ASP A 189 28.71 -30.25 -3.17
C ASP A 189 27.39 -29.49 -2.92
N PHE A 190 26.95 -29.39 -1.66
CA PHE A 190 25.75 -28.65 -1.22
C PHE A 190 25.78 -27.13 -1.50
N SER A 191 26.88 -26.60 -2.03
CA SER A 191 27.09 -25.14 -2.21
C SER A 191 26.38 -24.54 -3.43
N LYS A 192 25.66 -25.34 -4.23
CA LYS A 192 25.08 -24.92 -5.52
C LYS A 192 23.56 -25.12 -5.67
N VAL A 193 22.84 -25.42 -4.58
CA VAL A 193 21.37 -25.46 -4.60
C VAL A 193 20.83 -24.02 -4.68
N ASP A 194 19.80 -23.80 -5.50
CA ASP A 194 19.29 -22.48 -5.88
C ASP A 194 18.69 -21.74 -4.65
N LEU A 195 19.52 -20.99 -3.91
CA LEU A 195 19.17 -20.21 -2.71
C LEU A 195 17.97 -19.27 -2.89
N HIS A 196 17.55 -19.02 -4.13
CA HIS A 196 16.38 -18.21 -4.46
C HIS A 196 15.05 -18.94 -4.24
N PHE A 197 14.98 -20.26 -4.50
CA PHE A 197 13.76 -21.03 -4.25
C PHE A 197 13.60 -21.36 -2.76
N MET A 198 14.70 -21.71 -2.08
CA MET A 198 14.76 -21.87 -0.61
C MET A 198 14.21 -20.68 0.18
N LYS A 199 14.37 -19.45 -0.33
CA LYS A 199 13.80 -18.24 0.30
C LYS A 199 12.28 -18.12 0.18
N LYS A 200 11.65 -18.88 -0.72
CA LYS A 200 10.19 -18.90 -0.92
C LYS A 200 9.49 -19.92 -0.03
N ILE A 201 10.24 -20.90 0.48
CA ILE A 201 9.74 -21.94 1.38
C ILE A 201 9.76 -21.37 2.81
N PRO A 202 8.69 -21.58 3.60
CA PRO A 202 8.65 -21.16 5.00
C PRO A 202 9.78 -21.77 5.83
N PRO A 203 10.34 -21.04 6.82
CA PRO A 203 11.37 -21.58 7.69
C PRO A 203 10.78 -22.67 8.60
N GLY A 204 11.42 -23.85 8.63
CA GLY A 204 10.93 -25.00 9.39
C GLY A 204 9.85 -25.82 8.66
N ALA A 205 9.73 -25.66 7.34
CA ALA A 205 8.92 -26.53 6.51
C ALA A 205 9.48 -27.97 6.47
N GLU A 206 8.61 -28.94 6.29
CA GLU A 206 8.94 -30.37 6.12
C GLU A 206 8.58 -30.83 4.70
N ALA A 207 9.17 -31.92 4.23
CA ALA A 207 8.92 -32.46 2.89
C ALA A 207 7.94 -33.65 2.92
N SER A 208 7.09 -33.72 1.91
CA SER A 208 6.21 -34.85 1.59
C SER A 208 6.58 -35.39 0.22
N ASN A 209 7.24 -36.55 0.17
CA ASN A 209 7.68 -37.15 -1.10
C ASN A 209 6.63 -38.16 -1.59
N ILE A 210 6.29 -38.09 -2.88
CA ILE A 210 5.32 -38.94 -3.54
C ILE A 210 6.02 -39.66 -4.68
N LEU A 211 6.13 -40.99 -4.57
CA LEU A 211 6.84 -41.84 -5.51
C LEU A 211 5.82 -42.70 -6.25
N VAL A 212 5.68 -42.48 -7.55
CA VAL A 212 4.70 -43.17 -8.38
C VAL A 212 5.38 -43.85 -9.57
N GLY A 213 4.97 -45.06 -9.96
CA GLY A 213 5.58 -45.65 -11.15
C GLY A 213 4.99 -46.93 -11.67
N GLU A 214 5.44 -47.28 -12.88
CA GLU A 214 5.14 -48.54 -13.54
C GLU A 214 6.38 -49.44 -13.56
N LEU A 215 6.22 -50.68 -13.09
CA LEU A 215 7.25 -51.72 -13.13
C LEU A 215 6.72 -52.93 -13.92
N GLU A 216 7.46 -53.37 -14.93
CA GLU A 216 7.07 -54.49 -15.81
C GLU A 216 6.82 -55.81 -15.07
N PHE A 217 7.58 -56.06 -14.00
CA PHE A 217 7.57 -57.33 -13.25
C PHE A 217 6.54 -57.37 -12.10
N LEU A 218 5.74 -56.32 -11.89
CA LEU A 218 4.72 -56.30 -10.85
C LEU A 218 3.37 -56.81 -11.38
N ASP A 219 2.82 -57.87 -10.77
CA ASP A 219 1.46 -58.34 -11.07
C ASP A 219 0.38 -57.54 -10.31
N ARG A 220 0.75 -56.94 -9.18
CA ARG A 220 -0.14 -56.18 -8.29
C ARG A 220 0.53 -54.88 -7.87
N ALA A 221 -0.29 -53.87 -7.59
CA ALA A 221 0.23 -52.58 -7.14
C ALA A 221 0.71 -52.65 -5.68
N VAL A 222 1.90 -52.11 -5.44
CA VAL A 222 2.52 -51.87 -4.14
C VAL A 222 2.13 -50.47 -3.69
N VAL A 223 1.40 -50.37 -2.58
CA VAL A 223 0.98 -49.09 -1.99
C VAL A 223 1.49 -48.99 -0.56
N ALA A 224 2.20 -47.91 -0.25
CA ALA A 224 2.61 -47.59 1.11
C ALA A 224 2.42 -46.09 1.42
N PHE A 225 1.85 -45.79 2.59
CA PHE A 225 1.84 -44.45 3.17
C PHE A 225 2.62 -44.47 4.48
N VAL A 226 3.63 -43.61 4.59
CA VAL A 226 4.58 -43.58 5.70
C VAL A 226 4.63 -42.19 6.32
N ARG A 227 4.52 -42.13 7.64
CA ARG A 227 4.85 -40.96 8.46
C ARG A 227 6.09 -41.27 9.30
N LEU A 228 7.17 -40.52 9.10
CA LEU A 228 8.42 -40.65 9.86
C LEU A 228 8.33 -39.90 11.20
N SER A 229 8.92 -40.43 12.26
CA SER A 229 9.13 -39.72 13.53
C SER A 229 10.52 -40.03 14.10
N PRO A 230 11.48 -39.08 14.14
CA PRO A 230 11.42 -37.67 13.72
C PRO A 230 11.46 -37.48 12.19
N ALA A 231 11.26 -36.25 11.69
CA ALA A 231 11.49 -35.93 10.27
C ALA A 231 12.98 -36.04 9.91
N VAL A 232 13.31 -36.65 8.78
CA VAL A 232 14.70 -37.01 8.41
C VAL A 232 15.08 -36.44 7.07
N LEU A 233 16.30 -35.88 6.97
CA LEU A 233 16.85 -35.41 5.71
C LEU A 233 17.30 -36.59 4.84
N LEU A 234 16.45 -37.02 3.90
CA LEU A 234 16.76 -38.07 2.95
C LEU A 234 17.58 -37.49 1.78
N THR A 235 18.86 -37.81 1.73
CA THR A 235 19.78 -37.27 0.72
C THR A 235 19.41 -37.73 -0.68
N GLY A 236 19.14 -36.78 -1.57
CA GLY A 236 18.85 -37.04 -2.99
C GLY A 236 17.38 -37.25 -3.32
N LEU A 237 16.50 -37.43 -2.33
CA LEU A 237 15.08 -37.69 -2.55
C LEU A 237 14.28 -36.44 -2.93
N ALA A 238 14.63 -35.28 -2.36
CA ALA A 238 13.99 -34.01 -2.68
C ALA A 238 14.96 -33.03 -3.37
N GLU A 239 14.45 -32.16 -4.24
CA GLU A 239 15.25 -31.12 -4.93
C GLU A 239 15.97 -30.20 -3.90
N VAL A 240 15.30 -29.93 -2.78
CA VAL A 240 15.72 -29.00 -1.74
C VAL A 240 16.06 -29.77 -0.46
N PRO A 241 17.12 -29.42 0.29
CA PRO A 241 17.51 -30.14 1.50
C PRO A 241 16.58 -29.83 2.68
N ILE A 242 15.36 -30.37 2.64
CA ILE A 242 14.30 -30.24 3.64
C ILE A 242 14.08 -31.63 4.26
N PRO A 243 13.89 -31.74 5.59
CA PRO A 243 13.61 -33.03 6.22
C PRO A 243 12.26 -33.59 5.73
N THR A 244 12.26 -34.84 5.26
CA THR A 244 11.06 -35.57 4.85
C THR A 244 10.31 -36.09 6.08
N ARG A 245 9.01 -35.82 6.13
CA ARG A 245 8.08 -36.32 7.17
C ARG A 245 7.13 -37.36 6.63
N PHE A 246 6.64 -37.18 5.40
CA PHE A 246 5.68 -38.07 4.76
C PHE A 246 6.26 -38.68 3.49
N LEU A 247 5.98 -39.95 3.26
CA LEU A 247 6.34 -40.66 2.04
C LEU A 247 5.15 -41.48 1.55
N PHE A 248 4.73 -41.27 0.31
CA PHE A 248 3.71 -42.08 -0.35
C PHE A 248 4.33 -42.82 -1.53
N ILE A 249 4.17 -44.14 -1.59
CA ILE A 249 4.71 -44.99 -2.66
C ILE A 249 3.55 -45.71 -3.33
N LEU A 250 3.48 -45.62 -4.66
CA LEU A 250 2.54 -46.33 -5.52
C LEU A 250 3.28 -46.88 -6.74
N LEU A 251 3.58 -48.18 -6.74
CA LEU A 251 4.22 -48.87 -7.86
C LEU A 251 3.27 -49.93 -8.41
N GLY A 252 3.06 -49.98 -9.72
CA GLY A 252 2.10 -50.94 -10.31
C GLY A 252 2.52 -51.52 -11.67
N PRO A 253 1.71 -52.45 -12.23
CA PRO A 253 1.94 -53.00 -13.56
C PRO A 253 1.89 -51.94 -14.68
N LEU A 254 2.49 -52.27 -15.82
CA LEU A 254 2.44 -51.45 -17.04
C LEU A 254 1.01 -51.25 -17.57
N GLY A 255 0.76 -50.06 -18.13
CA GLY A 255 -0.48 -49.71 -18.85
C GLY A 255 -1.46 -48.83 -18.07
N LYS A 256 -1.09 -48.41 -16.85
CA LYS A 256 -1.91 -47.57 -15.96
C LYS A 256 -1.20 -46.30 -15.47
N GLY A 257 -0.09 -45.92 -16.10
CA GLY A 257 0.78 -44.83 -15.65
C GLY A 257 0.05 -43.50 -15.47
N GLN A 258 -0.86 -43.16 -16.38
CA GLN A 258 -1.70 -41.97 -16.26
C GLN A 258 -2.64 -42.01 -15.03
N GLN A 259 -3.18 -43.19 -14.68
CA GLN A 259 -3.98 -43.34 -13.47
C GLN A 259 -3.12 -43.16 -12.22
N TYR A 260 -1.92 -43.74 -12.23
CA TYR A 260 -0.98 -43.60 -11.11
C TYR A 260 -0.54 -42.16 -10.92
N HIS A 261 -0.22 -41.46 -12.01
CA HIS A 261 0.08 -40.02 -12.00
C HIS A 261 -1.07 -39.22 -11.36
N GLU A 262 -2.31 -39.45 -11.79
CA GLU A 262 -3.48 -38.75 -11.23
C GLU A 262 -3.72 -39.08 -9.74
N ILE A 263 -3.44 -40.31 -9.30
CA ILE A 263 -3.47 -40.68 -7.87
C ILE A 263 -2.37 -39.92 -7.10
N GLY A 264 -1.15 -39.85 -7.65
CA GLY A 264 -0.05 -39.06 -7.10
C GLY A 264 -0.39 -37.58 -6.95
N ARG A 265 -0.94 -36.97 -8.00
CA ARG A 265 -1.44 -35.58 -7.97
C ARG A 265 -2.55 -35.38 -6.95
N SER A 266 -3.41 -36.37 -6.77
CA SER A 266 -4.52 -36.33 -5.80
C SER A 266 -4.02 -36.29 -4.36
N ILE A 267 -3.07 -37.16 -3.98
CA ILE A 267 -2.47 -37.12 -2.65
C ILE A 267 -1.60 -35.87 -2.46
N GLY A 268 -0.89 -35.43 -3.51
CA GLY A 268 -0.10 -34.20 -3.46
C GLY A 268 -0.93 -32.97 -3.15
N THR A 269 -2.10 -32.86 -3.78
CA THR A 269 -3.06 -31.79 -3.52
C THR A 269 -3.69 -31.92 -2.12
N LEU A 270 -4.03 -33.13 -1.67
CA LEU A 270 -4.56 -33.36 -0.32
C LEU A 270 -3.57 -32.95 0.77
N MET A 271 -2.28 -33.23 0.61
CA MET A 271 -1.24 -32.83 1.58
C MET A 271 -1.09 -31.29 1.68
N THR A 272 -1.54 -30.53 0.69
CA THR A 272 -1.58 -29.05 0.76
C THR A 272 -2.84 -28.48 1.39
N ASP A 273 -3.88 -29.29 1.60
CA ASP A 273 -5.10 -28.85 2.25
C ASP A 273 -4.90 -28.74 3.76
N GLU A 274 -5.20 -27.58 4.37
CA GLU A 274 -4.89 -27.33 5.80
C GLU A 274 -5.63 -28.30 6.75
N VAL A 275 -6.74 -28.90 6.33
CA VAL A 275 -7.52 -29.84 7.15
C VAL A 275 -6.93 -31.23 7.07
N PHE A 276 -6.75 -31.76 5.84
CA PHE A 276 -6.15 -33.08 5.66
C PHE A 276 -4.70 -33.12 6.16
N HIS A 277 -3.95 -32.03 5.95
CA HIS A 277 -2.64 -31.79 6.53
C HIS A 277 -2.60 -32.07 8.03
N ASP A 278 -3.44 -31.35 8.80
CA ASP A 278 -3.48 -31.49 10.26
C ASP A 278 -3.95 -32.90 10.68
N VAL A 279 -4.87 -33.50 9.93
CA VAL A 279 -5.30 -34.89 10.14
C VAL A 279 -4.12 -35.86 9.92
N ALA A 280 -3.28 -35.66 8.91
CA ALA A 280 -2.14 -36.54 8.64
C ALA A 280 -1.08 -36.50 9.77
N TYR A 281 -0.87 -35.34 10.39
CA TYR A 281 -0.02 -35.23 11.59
C TYR A 281 -0.64 -35.92 12.81
N LYS A 282 -1.95 -35.78 13.02
CA LYS A 282 -2.65 -36.32 14.22
C LYS A 282 -3.18 -37.75 14.08
N ALA A 283 -3.18 -38.32 12.88
CA ALA A 283 -3.76 -39.64 12.62
C ALA A 283 -3.09 -40.73 13.48
N LYS A 284 -3.91 -41.60 14.09
CA LYS A 284 -3.43 -42.76 14.87
C LYS A 284 -3.67 -44.07 14.10
N ASP A 285 -4.71 -44.10 13.28
CA ASP A 285 -5.08 -45.26 12.46
C ASP A 285 -5.31 -44.90 10.98
N ARG A 286 -5.25 -45.90 10.09
CA ARG A 286 -5.61 -45.76 8.66
C ARG A 286 -7.01 -45.16 8.44
N ASN A 287 -7.94 -45.44 9.35
CA ASN A 287 -9.33 -44.97 9.27
C ASN A 287 -9.43 -43.45 9.44
N ASP A 288 -8.47 -42.82 10.13
CA ASP A 288 -8.46 -41.38 10.34
C ASP A 288 -8.03 -40.66 9.05
N LEU A 289 -7.02 -41.18 8.35
CA LEU A 289 -6.64 -40.71 7.02
C LEU A 289 -7.79 -40.85 6.02
N VAL A 290 -8.46 -42.01 5.98
CA VAL A 290 -9.64 -42.20 5.11
C VAL A 290 -10.77 -41.23 5.46
N SER A 291 -10.99 -40.95 6.74
CA SER A 291 -11.98 -39.95 7.17
C SER A 291 -11.62 -38.53 6.73
N GLY A 292 -10.33 -38.20 6.69
CA GLY A 292 -9.83 -36.95 6.11
C GLY A 292 -10.09 -36.84 4.61
N ILE A 293 -9.91 -37.93 3.85
CA ILE A 293 -10.24 -37.96 2.41
C ILE A 293 -11.75 -37.82 2.20
N ASP A 294 -12.56 -38.49 3.01
CA ASP A 294 -14.02 -38.40 2.93
C ASP A 294 -14.52 -36.97 3.26
N GLU A 295 -13.89 -36.27 4.22
CA GLU A 295 -14.18 -34.86 4.51
C GLU A 295 -13.83 -33.94 3.34
N PHE A 296 -12.69 -34.18 2.70
CA PHE A 296 -12.30 -33.44 1.50
C PHE A 296 -13.30 -33.68 0.36
N LEU A 297 -13.68 -34.93 0.10
CA LEU A 297 -14.66 -35.31 -0.93
C LEU A 297 -16.03 -34.65 -0.73
N ASP A 298 -16.48 -34.47 0.52
CA ASP A 298 -17.74 -33.79 0.82
C ASP A 298 -17.75 -32.31 0.40
N GLN A 299 -16.58 -31.69 0.23
CA GLN A 299 -16.42 -30.26 -0.09
C GLN A 299 -15.97 -30.00 -1.54
N VAL A 300 -15.55 -31.03 -2.29
CA VAL A 300 -15.09 -30.88 -3.67
C VAL A 300 -16.25 -30.50 -4.59
N THR A 301 -16.04 -29.47 -5.41
CA THR A 301 -16.97 -29.10 -6.48
C THR A 301 -16.59 -29.81 -7.79
N VAL A 302 -17.52 -30.60 -8.35
CA VAL A 302 -17.30 -31.31 -9.62
C VAL A 302 -17.67 -30.41 -10.80
N LEU A 303 -16.76 -30.28 -11.76
CA LEU A 303 -17.00 -29.56 -13.02
C LEU A 303 -17.50 -30.54 -14.10
N PRO A 304 -18.51 -30.17 -14.92
CA PRO A 304 -19.03 -31.04 -15.96
C PRO A 304 -18.04 -31.20 -17.13
N PRO A 305 -17.82 -32.42 -17.66
CA PRO A 305 -16.78 -32.73 -18.64
C PRO A 305 -17.00 -32.17 -20.07
N GLY A 306 -18.06 -31.38 -20.30
CA GLY A 306 -18.37 -30.76 -21.59
C GLY A 306 -18.26 -29.23 -21.63
N GLU A 307 -18.17 -28.57 -20.48
CA GLU A 307 -18.06 -27.10 -20.37
C GLU A 307 -16.66 -26.65 -19.93
N TRP A 308 -15.81 -27.61 -19.55
CA TRP A 308 -14.47 -27.38 -19.03
C TRP A 308 -13.46 -28.27 -19.73
N ASP A 309 -12.33 -27.68 -20.14
CA ASP A 309 -11.18 -28.40 -20.68
C ASP A 309 -10.14 -28.61 -19.55
N PRO A 310 -9.83 -29.86 -19.16
CA PRO A 310 -8.85 -30.17 -18.11
C PRO A 310 -7.43 -29.62 -18.36
N THR A 311 -7.09 -29.29 -19.61
CA THR A 311 -5.78 -28.71 -19.96
C THR A 311 -5.70 -27.21 -19.64
N ILE A 312 -6.85 -26.54 -19.46
CA ILE A 312 -6.90 -25.13 -19.11
C ILE A 312 -6.60 -24.98 -17.61
N ARG A 313 -5.48 -24.30 -17.31
CA ARG A 313 -5.04 -24.05 -15.93
C ARG A 313 -5.83 -22.90 -15.30
N ILE A 314 -6.41 -23.13 -14.12
CA ILE A 314 -7.14 -22.11 -13.36
C ILE A 314 -6.15 -21.22 -12.63
N GLU A 315 -6.15 -19.93 -12.94
CA GLU A 315 -5.31 -18.97 -12.23
C GLU A 315 -5.74 -18.89 -10.75
N PRO A 316 -4.78 -18.87 -9.80
CA PRO A 316 -5.07 -18.79 -8.38
C PRO A 316 -5.96 -17.58 -8.01
N PRO A 317 -6.93 -17.75 -7.08
CA PRO A 317 -7.75 -16.64 -6.63
C PRO A 317 -6.91 -15.59 -5.89
N LYS A 318 -7.32 -14.32 -5.97
CA LYS A 318 -6.60 -13.21 -5.32
C LYS A 318 -6.54 -13.34 -3.79
N ASN A 319 -7.57 -13.94 -3.19
CA ASN A 319 -7.63 -14.25 -1.76
C ASN A 319 -8.11 -15.70 -1.60
N VAL A 320 -7.30 -16.53 -0.94
CA VAL A 320 -7.71 -17.89 -0.58
C VAL A 320 -8.72 -17.81 0.57
N PRO A 321 -9.90 -18.45 0.47
CA PRO A 321 -10.88 -18.46 1.54
C PRO A 321 -10.34 -19.21 2.77
N SER A 322 -10.63 -18.68 3.97
CA SER A 322 -10.25 -19.29 5.25
C SER A 322 -10.90 -20.68 5.41
N GLN A 323 -10.09 -21.69 5.73
CA GLN A 323 -10.55 -23.06 5.97
C GLN A 323 -10.94 -23.34 7.43
N GLU A 324 -10.81 -22.35 8.34
CA GLU A 324 -11.13 -22.45 9.78
C GLU A 324 -12.51 -23.06 10.08
N LYS A 325 -13.52 -22.81 9.23
CA LYS A 325 -14.86 -23.40 9.39
C LYS A 325 -14.87 -24.93 9.34
N ARG A 326 -13.93 -25.53 8.61
CA ARG A 326 -13.79 -26.98 8.51
C ARG A 326 -13.16 -27.56 9.78
N LYS A 327 -12.36 -26.77 10.50
CA LYS A 327 -11.67 -27.17 11.73
C LYS A 327 -12.55 -27.06 12.99
N ILE A 328 -13.58 -26.20 12.99
CA ILE A 328 -14.43 -25.94 14.16
C ILE A 328 -15.68 -26.85 14.12
N PRO A 329 -16.09 -27.48 15.24
CA PRO A 329 -17.32 -28.26 15.29
C PRO A 329 -18.57 -27.40 15.03
N GLY A 330 -19.40 -27.84 14.09
CA GLY A 330 -20.75 -27.31 13.93
C GLY A 330 -21.61 -27.77 15.10
N VAL A 331 -22.12 -26.83 15.91
CA VAL A 331 -22.96 -27.15 17.07
C VAL A 331 -24.25 -27.85 16.58
N PRO A 332 -24.55 -29.09 17.01
CA PRO A 332 -25.81 -29.74 16.66
C PRO A 332 -26.90 -29.29 17.65
N ASN A 333 -27.94 -28.63 17.12
CA ASN A 333 -29.26 -28.38 17.73
C ASN A 333 -29.33 -27.66 19.10
N GLY A 334 -29.74 -26.40 19.03
CA GLY A 334 -30.71 -25.73 19.91
C GLY A 334 -30.86 -26.21 21.36
N THR A 335 -30.05 -25.67 22.27
CA THR A 335 -30.50 -24.81 23.39
C THR A 335 -29.30 -24.42 24.27
N ALA A 336 -29.19 -23.11 24.51
CA ALA A 336 -28.48 -22.46 25.61
C ALA A 336 -26.96 -22.70 25.78
N ALA A 337 -26.18 -21.74 25.27
CA ALA A 337 -25.23 -21.02 26.10
C ALA A 337 -25.16 -19.56 25.61
N HIS A 338 -25.90 -18.67 26.29
CA HIS A 338 -25.65 -17.24 26.20
C HIS A 338 -24.26 -16.95 26.80
N GLY A 339 -23.22 -17.09 25.98
CA GLY A 339 -21.90 -16.53 26.24
C GLY A 339 -21.79 -15.22 25.48
N ASP A 340 -21.99 -14.11 26.20
CA ASP A 340 -21.80 -12.71 25.80
C ASP A 340 -21.85 -12.42 24.29
N ALA A 341 -23.07 -12.20 23.81
CA ALA A 341 -23.28 -11.38 22.63
C ALA A 341 -22.68 -9.99 22.92
N GLU A 342 -21.47 -9.72 22.43
CA GLU A 342 -21.03 -8.35 22.16
C GLU A 342 -22.14 -7.71 21.32
N GLN A 343 -22.82 -6.74 21.93
CA GLN A 343 -23.90 -5.97 21.32
C GLN A 343 -23.47 -5.49 19.92
N PRO A 344 -24.42 -5.33 18.97
CA PRO A 344 -24.17 -4.68 17.69
C PRO A 344 -23.89 -3.18 17.93
N GLY A 345 -22.68 -2.88 18.40
CA GLY A 345 -22.18 -1.54 18.64
C GLY A 345 -21.74 -0.92 17.32
N GLY A 346 -22.61 -0.12 16.72
CA GLY A 346 -22.31 0.65 15.53
C GLY A 346 -21.07 1.54 15.67
N HIS A 347 -20.35 1.72 14.56
CA HIS A 347 -19.25 2.67 14.27
C HIS A 347 -18.09 2.87 15.28
N SER A 348 -18.18 2.42 16.53
CA SER A 348 -17.41 3.01 17.62
C SER A 348 -16.48 1.96 18.22
N GLY A 349 -15.20 2.01 17.84
CA GLY A 349 -14.17 1.41 18.69
C GLY A 349 -14.18 2.07 20.08
N PRO A 350 -13.56 1.46 21.10
CA PRO A 350 -13.44 2.05 22.45
C PRO A 350 -12.73 3.42 22.46
N GLU A 351 -12.19 3.85 21.33
CA GLU A 351 -11.47 5.11 21.12
C GLU A 351 -12.39 6.34 20.98
N LEU A 352 -13.67 6.16 20.65
CA LEU A 352 -14.61 7.26 20.38
C LEU A 352 -15.80 7.30 21.35
N GLN A 353 -15.78 6.46 22.39
CA GLN A 353 -16.83 6.47 23.42
C GLN A 353 -16.63 7.66 24.36
N ARG A 354 -17.73 8.39 24.61
CA ARG A 354 -17.71 9.55 25.48
C ARG A 354 -17.38 9.14 26.91
N THR A 355 -16.25 9.65 27.42
CA THR A 355 -15.71 9.29 28.74
C THR A 355 -16.39 10.01 29.91
N GLY A 356 -17.11 11.11 29.64
CA GLY A 356 -17.85 11.88 30.65
C GLY A 356 -16.99 12.66 31.66
N LYS A 357 -15.65 12.61 31.54
CA LYS A 357 -14.69 13.34 32.38
C LYS A 357 -14.00 14.43 31.56
N PHE A 358 -13.76 15.60 32.16
CA PHE A 358 -12.94 16.64 31.51
C PHE A 358 -11.55 16.09 31.17
N PHE A 359 -11.13 16.26 29.90
CA PHE A 359 -9.89 15.71 29.34
C PHE A 359 -9.77 14.16 29.39
N GLY A 360 -10.86 13.44 29.64
CA GLY A 360 -10.86 11.97 29.72
C GLY A 360 -10.37 11.32 28.41
N GLY A 361 -10.92 11.74 27.26
CA GLY A 361 -10.51 11.25 25.95
C GLY A 361 -9.03 11.52 25.63
N LEU A 362 -8.53 12.72 25.95
CA LEU A 362 -7.12 13.09 25.73
C LEU A 362 -6.15 12.21 26.53
N ILE A 363 -6.43 11.95 27.81
CA ILE A 363 -5.57 11.12 28.66
C ILE A 363 -5.50 9.69 28.13
N LEU A 364 -6.62 9.15 27.63
CA LEU A 364 -6.66 7.82 27.01
C LEU A 364 -5.84 7.77 25.71
N ASP A 365 -5.94 8.80 24.86
CA ASP A 365 -5.15 8.91 23.63
C ASP A 365 -3.64 8.92 23.92
N ILE A 366 -3.21 9.71 24.92
CA ILE A 366 -1.80 9.78 25.34
C ILE A 366 -1.34 8.43 25.91
N LYS A 367 -2.13 7.81 26.79
CA LYS A 367 -1.79 6.51 27.41
C LYS A 367 -1.63 5.40 26.36
N ARG A 368 -2.44 5.43 25.29
CA ARG A 368 -2.35 4.45 24.19
C ARG A 368 -1.11 4.66 23.32
N LYS A 369 -0.69 5.91 23.08
CA LYS A 369 0.42 6.24 22.16
C LYS A 369 1.81 6.28 22.81
N ALA A 370 1.89 6.59 24.10
CA ALA A 370 3.15 6.66 24.84
C ALA A 370 4.12 5.46 24.62
N PRO A 371 3.69 4.18 24.66
CA PRO A 371 4.62 3.06 24.51
C PRO A 371 5.19 2.91 23.09
N PHE A 372 4.48 3.39 22.07
CA PHE A 372 4.88 3.26 20.67
C PHE A 372 5.80 4.39 20.19
N PHE A 373 6.04 5.42 21.01
CA PHE A 373 6.82 6.59 20.58
C PHE A 373 8.24 6.23 20.15
N TRP A 374 8.92 5.34 20.89
CA TRP A 374 10.29 4.92 20.56
C TRP A 374 10.36 3.94 19.39
N SER A 375 9.33 3.10 19.20
CA SER A 375 9.29 2.19 18.06
C SER A 375 9.10 2.94 16.74
N ASP A 376 8.36 4.06 16.74
CA ASP A 376 8.17 4.92 15.56
C ASP A 376 9.49 5.44 14.95
N PHE A 377 10.52 5.68 15.76
CA PHE A 377 11.84 6.10 15.28
C PHE A 377 12.68 4.95 14.75
N ARG A 378 12.53 3.75 15.32
CA ARG A 378 13.26 2.54 14.89
C ARG A 378 12.70 2.00 13.56
N ASP A 379 11.38 2.08 13.38
CA ASP A 379 10.69 1.61 12.17
C ASP A 379 10.98 2.46 10.92
N ALA A 380 11.57 3.65 11.08
CA ALA A 380 11.85 4.59 10.01
C ALA A 380 13.11 4.30 9.18
N LEU A 381 13.98 3.39 9.62
CA LEU A 381 15.29 3.10 9.01
C LEU A 381 15.20 2.19 7.77
N SER A 382 14.37 2.57 6.80
CA SER A 382 14.20 1.83 5.54
C SER A 382 14.34 2.71 4.31
N LEU A 383 14.81 2.13 3.19
CA LEU A 383 14.99 2.85 1.92
C LEU A 383 13.67 3.44 1.38
N GLN A 384 12.54 2.79 1.67
CA GLN A 384 11.21 3.28 1.31
C GLN A 384 10.90 4.62 2.00
N CYS A 385 11.28 4.78 3.27
CA CYS A 385 11.05 6.03 4.00
C CYS A 385 11.82 7.20 3.38
N LEU A 386 13.04 6.95 2.88
CA LEU A 386 13.85 7.93 2.15
C LEU A 386 13.15 8.41 0.87
N ALA A 387 12.63 7.48 0.07
CA ALA A 387 11.85 7.80 -1.12
C ALA A 387 10.61 8.65 -0.79
N SER A 388 9.86 8.24 0.24
CA SER A 388 8.65 8.91 0.69
C SER A 388 8.89 10.37 1.08
N PHE A 389 9.90 10.67 1.90
CA PHE A 389 10.08 12.05 2.36
C PHE A 389 10.60 12.98 1.26
N LEU A 390 11.44 12.49 0.33
CA LEU A 390 11.92 13.28 -0.81
C LEU A 390 10.78 13.62 -1.79
N PHE A 391 9.93 12.65 -2.10
CA PHE A 391 8.73 12.88 -2.90
C PHE A 391 7.79 13.90 -2.22
N LEU A 392 7.47 13.67 -0.95
CA LEU A 392 6.53 14.52 -0.21
C LEU A 392 7.08 15.92 0.02
N TYR A 393 8.38 16.09 0.18
CA TYR A 393 9.00 17.42 0.24
C TYR A 393 8.64 18.28 -0.98
N CYS A 394 8.84 17.75 -2.21
CA CYS A 394 8.48 18.46 -3.43
C CYS A 394 6.96 18.69 -3.53
N ALA A 395 6.16 17.72 -3.10
CA ALA A 395 4.70 17.81 -3.12
C ALA A 395 4.13 18.83 -2.11
N CYS A 396 4.72 18.95 -0.92
CA CYS A 396 4.28 19.84 0.15
C CYS A 396 4.77 21.28 -0.05
N MET A 397 5.92 21.46 -0.69
CA MET A 397 6.49 22.79 -0.90
C MET A 397 5.66 23.64 -1.87
N SER A 398 5.19 23.06 -2.98
CA SER A 398 4.50 23.80 -4.03
C SER A 398 3.16 24.43 -3.55
N PRO A 399 2.27 23.72 -2.83
CA PRO A 399 1.04 24.32 -2.30
C PRO A 399 1.34 25.42 -1.28
N VAL A 400 2.35 25.24 -0.43
CA VAL A 400 2.71 26.24 0.58
C VAL A 400 3.22 27.53 -0.06
N ILE A 401 4.02 27.45 -1.13
CA ILE A 401 4.47 28.64 -1.87
C ILE A 401 3.34 29.27 -2.66
N THR A 402 2.56 28.48 -3.39
CA THR A 402 1.47 29.01 -4.22
C THR A 402 0.38 29.67 -3.37
N PHE A 403 -0.05 29.04 -2.27
CA PHE A 403 -1.00 29.67 -1.35
C PHE A 403 -0.39 30.85 -0.61
N GLY A 404 0.89 30.81 -0.24
CA GLY A 404 1.59 31.96 0.33
C GLY A 404 1.71 33.14 -0.62
N GLY A 405 1.90 32.90 -1.93
CA GLY A 405 1.90 33.92 -2.98
C GLY A 405 0.51 34.52 -3.19
N LEU A 406 -0.53 33.69 -3.31
CA LEU A 406 -1.92 34.14 -3.44
C LEU A 406 -2.41 34.91 -2.20
N LEU A 407 -1.93 34.54 -1.01
CA LEU A 407 -2.20 35.28 0.22
C LEU A 407 -1.44 36.62 0.24
N GLY A 408 -0.21 36.65 -0.27
CA GLY A 408 0.58 37.88 -0.44
C GLY A 408 -0.10 38.90 -1.34
N GLU A 409 -0.58 38.45 -2.50
CA GLU A 409 -1.32 39.29 -3.44
C GLU A 409 -2.63 39.80 -2.83
N ALA A 410 -3.38 38.92 -2.16
CA ALA A 410 -4.66 39.29 -1.57
C ALA A 410 -4.55 40.21 -0.34
N THR A 411 -3.44 40.14 0.40
CA THR A 411 -3.22 40.92 1.64
C THR A 411 -2.31 42.12 1.43
N GLU A 412 -2.02 42.50 0.19
CA GLU A 412 -1.11 43.62 -0.17
C GLU A 412 0.27 43.47 0.50
N GLY A 413 0.81 42.25 0.53
CA GLY A 413 2.12 41.94 1.10
C GLY A 413 2.20 41.93 2.63
N ARG A 414 1.05 41.89 3.34
CA ARG A 414 1.06 41.75 4.82
C ARG A 414 1.46 40.35 5.28
N ILE A 415 1.17 39.32 4.50
CA ILE A 415 1.61 37.93 4.71
C ILE A 415 1.92 37.32 3.35
N SER A 416 3.15 36.85 3.15
CA SER A 416 3.57 36.28 1.86
C SER A 416 4.14 34.87 2.00
N ALA A 417 4.79 34.38 0.94
CA ALA A 417 5.33 33.03 0.86
C ALA A 417 6.39 32.68 1.94
N ILE A 418 7.14 33.66 2.47
CA ILE A 418 8.15 33.42 3.53
C ILE A 418 7.46 33.02 4.83
N GLU A 419 6.45 33.79 5.26
CA GLU A 419 5.70 33.51 6.47
C GLU A 419 4.93 32.19 6.36
N SER A 420 4.42 31.86 5.18
CA SER A 420 3.82 30.55 4.90
C SER A 420 4.83 29.41 5.01
N LEU A 421 6.04 29.55 4.47
CA LEU A 421 7.06 28.51 4.53
C LEU A 421 7.54 28.26 5.97
N PHE A 422 7.83 29.35 6.70
CA PHE A 422 8.26 29.28 8.09
C PHE A 422 7.16 28.72 9.00
N GLY A 423 5.92 29.18 8.82
CA GLY A 423 4.77 28.64 9.54
C GLY A 423 4.57 27.15 9.29
N ALA A 424 4.60 26.71 8.03
CA ALA A 424 4.44 25.30 7.68
C ALA A 424 5.50 24.42 8.35
N SER A 425 6.77 24.83 8.29
CA SER A 425 7.90 24.12 8.92
C SER A 425 7.71 24.00 10.44
N MET A 426 7.43 25.11 11.11
CA MET A 426 7.26 25.14 12.57
C MET A 426 6.06 24.30 13.03
N THR A 427 4.89 24.49 12.42
CA THR A 427 3.69 23.72 12.79
C THR A 427 3.84 22.23 12.48
N GLY A 428 4.49 21.92 11.35
CA GLY A 428 4.64 20.55 10.90
C GLY A 428 5.66 19.75 11.72
N ILE A 429 6.77 20.36 12.15
CA ILE A 429 7.73 19.74 13.09
C ILE A 429 7.03 19.42 14.41
N ALA A 430 6.33 20.41 14.96
CA ALA A 430 5.65 20.25 16.24
C ALA A 430 4.57 19.16 16.15
N TYR A 431 3.74 19.17 15.10
CA TYR A 431 2.70 18.17 14.89
C TYR A 431 3.26 16.77 14.61
N SER A 432 4.37 16.63 13.86
CA SER A 432 4.99 15.31 13.61
C SER A 432 5.55 14.68 14.89
N LEU A 433 6.04 15.51 15.82
CA LEU A 433 6.55 15.04 17.12
C LEU A 433 5.42 14.69 18.08
N PHE A 434 4.44 15.58 18.28
CA PHE A 434 3.46 15.45 19.36
C PHE A 434 2.06 15.00 18.91
N GLY A 435 1.82 14.90 17.60
CA GLY A 435 0.54 14.51 17.02
C GLY A 435 0.13 13.09 17.41
N GLY A 436 -1.18 12.90 17.50
CA GLY A 436 -1.81 11.60 17.60
C GLY A 436 -1.49 10.77 16.37
N GLN A 437 -1.88 11.22 15.17
CA GLN A 437 -1.61 10.50 13.93
C GLN A 437 -0.48 11.17 13.11
N PRO A 438 0.79 10.70 13.22
CA PRO A 438 1.92 11.34 12.55
C PRO A 438 1.94 11.17 11.02
N LEU A 439 1.07 10.31 10.47
CA LEU A 439 0.88 10.19 9.01
C LEU A 439 0.17 11.40 8.41
N THR A 440 -0.51 12.21 9.23
CA THR A 440 -1.20 13.42 8.80
C THR A 440 -0.20 14.55 8.54
N ILE A 441 -0.28 15.17 7.36
CA ILE A 441 0.56 16.32 6.98
C ILE A 441 -0.27 17.59 7.12
N LEU A 442 0.25 18.56 7.88
CA LEU A 442 -0.35 19.89 7.99
C LEU A 442 0.01 20.75 6.76
N GLY A 443 -0.96 21.50 6.25
CA GLY A 443 -0.80 22.38 5.11
C GLY A 443 -1.80 23.54 5.13
N SER A 444 -1.57 24.53 4.26
CA SER A 444 -2.56 25.58 4.03
C SER A 444 -3.69 25.02 3.16
N THR A 445 -4.94 25.23 3.56
CA THR A 445 -6.11 24.75 2.81
C THR A 445 -6.83 25.92 2.13
N GLY A 446 -7.52 25.62 1.03
CA GLY A 446 -8.32 26.63 0.30
C GLY A 446 -9.35 27.34 1.17
N PRO A 447 -10.15 26.66 2.01
CA PRO A 447 -11.13 27.31 2.87
C PRO A 447 -10.53 28.33 3.85
N VAL A 448 -9.37 28.03 4.44
CA VAL A 448 -8.64 28.97 5.30
C VAL A 448 -8.21 30.20 4.49
N LEU A 449 -7.68 30.02 3.27
CA LEU A 449 -7.31 31.13 2.39
C LEU A 449 -8.52 32.03 2.06
N VAL A 450 -9.69 31.46 1.75
CA VAL A 450 -10.90 32.24 1.47
C VAL A 450 -11.33 33.06 2.69
N PHE A 451 -11.29 32.45 3.89
CA PHE A 451 -11.59 33.15 5.13
C PHE A 451 -10.66 34.36 5.34
N GLU A 452 -9.37 34.20 5.10
CA GLU A 452 -8.36 35.26 5.23
C GLU A 452 -8.57 36.41 4.25
N LYS A 453 -8.90 36.10 2.98
CA LYS A 453 -9.23 37.12 1.97
C LYS A 453 -10.41 37.98 2.40
N ILE A 454 -11.44 37.35 2.96
CA ILE A 454 -12.65 38.05 3.42
C ILE A 454 -12.36 38.87 4.66
N LEU A 455 -11.61 38.32 5.61
CA LEU A 455 -11.16 39.04 6.80
C LEU A 455 -10.36 40.28 6.43
N PHE A 456 -9.45 40.18 5.45
CA PHE A 456 -8.68 41.31 4.96
C PHE A 456 -9.57 42.37 4.31
N LYS A 457 -10.50 41.97 3.44
CA LYS A 457 -11.46 42.89 2.81
C LYS A 457 -12.31 43.61 3.84
N PHE A 458 -12.82 42.89 4.84
CA PHE A 458 -13.56 43.45 5.97
C PHE A 458 -12.71 44.48 6.73
N CYS A 459 -11.46 44.14 7.06
CA CYS A 459 -10.56 45.08 7.73
C CYS A 459 -10.32 46.35 6.91
N LYS A 460 -10.23 46.23 5.59
CA LYS A 460 -10.03 47.37 4.68
C LYS A 460 -11.26 48.28 4.60
N GLU A 461 -12.46 47.71 4.56
CA GLU A 461 -13.72 48.48 4.52
C GLU A 461 -13.99 49.23 5.83
N TYR A 462 -13.65 48.63 6.97
CA TYR A 462 -13.87 49.22 8.30
C TYR A 462 -12.65 49.97 8.87
N GLY A 463 -11.54 50.06 8.13
CA GLY A 463 -10.31 50.74 8.56
C GLY A 463 -9.61 50.08 9.76
N LEU A 464 -9.81 48.79 9.99
CA LEU A 464 -9.21 48.03 11.10
C LEU A 464 -7.83 47.46 10.72
N SER A 465 -6.96 47.31 11.72
CA SER A 465 -5.68 46.62 11.51
C SER A 465 -5.89 45.10 11.40
N TYR A 466 -5.65 44.57 10.20
CA TYR A 466 -5.81 43.16 9.85
C TYR A 466 -5.02 42.21 10.77
N LEU A 467 -3.73 42.48 11.01
CA LEU A 467 -2.86 41.59 11.79
C LEU A 467 -3.29 41.46 13.26
N SER A 468 -3.73 42.56 13.88
CA SER A 468 -4.20 42.56 15.27
C SER A 468 -5.54 41.84 15.41
N LEU A 469 -6.47 42.06 14.46
CA LEU A 469 -7.77 41.37 14.45
C LEU A 469 -7.59 39.87 14.20
N ARG A 470 -6.70 39.50 13.26
CA ARG A 470 -6.30 38.11 12.99
C ARG A 470 -5.76 37.42 14.25
N ALA A 471 -4.83 38.07 14.98
CA ALA A 471 -4.28 37.52 16.21
C ALA A 471 -5.37 37.27 17.27
N SER A 472 -6.32 38.20 17.42
CA SER A 472 -7.45 38.05 18.34
C SER A 472 -8.41 36.91 17.95
N ILE A 473 -8.76 36.79 16.65
CA ILE A 473 -9.57 35.68 16.13
C ILE A 473 -8.86 34.34 16.35
N GLY A 474 -7.55 34.30 16.07
CA GLY A 474 -6.69 33.14 16.27
C GLY A 474 -6.59 32.69 17.73
N LEU A 475 -6.53 33.62 18.67
CA LEU A 475 -6.48 33.28 20.09
C LEU A 475 -7.83 32.74 20.59
N TRP A 476 -8.95 33.34 20.16
CA TRP A 476 -10.28 32.80 20.47
C TRP A 476 -10.54 31.43 19.84
N THR A 477 -10.13 31.22 18.59
CA THR A 477 -10.24 29.89 17.93
C THR A 477 -9.43 28.83 18.67
N ALA A 478 -8.20 29.14 19.10
CA ALA A 478 -7.39 28.23 19.90
C ALA A 478 -8.09 27.86 21.23
N ILE A 479 -8.64 28.85 21.95
CA ILE A 479 -9.39 28.62 23.19
C ILE A 479 -10.63 27.74 22.94
N LEU A 480 -11.42 28.04 21.90
CA LEU A 480 -12.61 27.26 21.55
C LEU A 480 -12.25 25.82 21.17
N CYS A 481 -11.15 25.60 20.43
CA CYS A 481 -10.67 24.26 20.12
C CYS A 481 -10.25 23.49 21.38
N ILE A 482 -9.57 24.14 22.34
CA ILE A 482 -9.22 23.52 23.63
C ILE A 482 -10.47 23.14 24.41
N ILE A 483 -11.53 23.97 24.37
CA ILE A 483 -12.83 23.65 24.98
C ILE A 483 -13.46 22.43 24.31
N LEU A 484 -13.40 22.31 22.98
CA LEU A 484 -13.89 21.11 22.26
C LEU A 484 -13.13 19.84 22.66
N VAL A 485 -11.81 19.92 22.83
CA VAL A 485 -11.00 18.81 23.36
C VAL A 485 -11.40 18.46 24.80
N ALA A 486 -11.60 19.47 25.66
CA ALA A 486 -11.95 19.27 27.06
C ALA A 486 -13.34 18.64 27.24
N THR A 487 -14.27 18.94 26.32
CA THR A 487 -15.67 18.47 26.32
C THR A 487 -15.90 17.13 25.60
N ASP A 488 -14.81 16.48 25.13
CA ASP A 488 -14.85 15.19 24.42
C ASP A 488 -15.66 15.28 23.11
N ALA A 489 -15.61 16.43 22.43
CA ALA A 489 -16.38 16.69 21.22
C ALA A 489 -15.91 15.86 20.00
N SER A 490 -14.73 15.24 20.05
CA SER A 490 -14.30 14.30 19.01
C SER A 490 -15.15 13.03 18.98
N SER A 491 -16.03 12.77 19.97
CA SER A 491 -17.04 11.71 19.87
C SER A 491 -18.07 11.97 18.75
N LEU A 492 -18.25 13.21 18.30
CA LEU A 492 -19.13 13.53 17.16
C LEU A 492 -18.64 12.90 15.84
N VAL A 493 -17.37 12.51 15.78
CA VAL A 493 -16.75 11.87 14.62
C VAL A 493 -17.39 10.52 14.31
N CYS A 494 -17.97 9.82 15.30
CA CYS A 494 -18.74 8.59 15.06
C CYS A 494 -19.95 8.77 14.14
N TYR A 495 -20.47 9.99 13.98
CA TYR A 495 -21.58 10.27 13.06
C TYR A 495 -21.13 10.49 11.62
N ILE A 496 -19.83 10.67 11.39
CA ILE A 496 -19.25 10.76 10.04
C ILE A 496 -19.18 9.33 9.51
N THR A 497 -20.00 9.03 8.49
CA THR A 497 -20.02 7.72 7.83
C THR A 497 -19.20 7.74 6.56
N ARG A 498 -18.91 6.55 6.00
CA ARG A 498 -18.21 6.37 4.73
C ARG A 498 -18.80 7.22 3.59
N PHE A 499 -20.14 7.36 3.53
CA PHE A 499 -20.82 8.24 2.58
C PHE A 499 -20.27 9.67 2.60
N THR A 500 -20.20 10.26 3.80
CA THR A 500 -19.74 11.64 3.99
C THR A 500 -18.25 11.78 3.76
N GLU A 501 -17.44 10.82 4.23
CA GLU A 501 -15.99 10.81 4.03
C GLU A 501 -15.62 10.70 2.55
N GLU A 502 -16.23 9.76 1.81
CA GLU A 502 -15.92 9.56 0.40
C GLU A 502 -16.41 10.71 -0.47
N ALA A 503 -17.56 11.31 -0.14
CA ALA A 503 -18.03 12.52 -0.81
C ALA A 503 -17.04 13.68 -0.60
N PHE A 504 -16.57 13.89 0.64
CA PHE A 504 -15.60 14.93 0.94
C PHE A 504 -14.24 14.66 0.28
N ALA A 505 -13.72 13.44 0.39
CA ALA A 505 -12.46 13.05 -0.25
C ALA A 505 -12.52 13.23 -1.77
N SER A 506 -13.62 12.80 -2.41
CA SER A 506 -13.86 13.00 -3.85
C SER A 506 -13.90 14.48 -4.21
N LEU A 507 -14.61 15.31 -3.43
CA LEU A 507 -14.69 16.75 -3.65
C LEU A 507 -13.30 17.39 -3.64
N ILE A 508 -12.49 17.12 -2.61
CA ILE A 508 -11.14 17.68 -2.51
C ILE A 508 -10.27 17.20 -3.68
N CYS A 509 -10.36 15.94 -4.09
CA CYS A 509 -9.61 15.43 -5.25
C CYS A 509 -10.00 16.16 -6.54
N ILE A 510 -11.30 16.37 -6.78
CA ILE A 510 -11.79 17.12 -7.95
C ILE A 510 -11.35 18.58 -7.89
N ILE A 511 -11.36 19.21 -6.71
CA ILE A 511 -10.86 20.58 -6.52
C ILE A 511 -9.37 20.67 -6.90
N PHE A 512 -8.55 19.71 -6.48
CA PHE A 512 -7.12 19.68 -6.82
C PHE A 512 -6.88 19.51 -8.32
N ILE A 513 -7.63 18.61 -8.98
CA ILE A 513 -7.57 18.41 -10.43
C ILE A 513 -7.94 19.69 -11.16
N TYR A 514 -9.04 20.34 -10.75
CA TYR A 514 -9.49 21.60 -11.33
C TYR A 514 -8.47 22.72 -11.14
N GLU A 515 -7.92 22.89 -9.93
CA GLU A 515 -6.93 23.94 -9.63
C GLU A 515 -5.64 23.76 -10.45
N ALA A 516 -5.20 22.52 -10.66
CA ALA A 516 -4.05 22.24 -11.51
C ALA A 516 -4.29 22.65 -12.98
N LEU A 517 -5.50 22.40 -13.49
CA LEU A 517 -5.90 22.80 -14.85
C LEU A 517 -6.13 24.31 -14.97
N GLU A 518 -6.73 24.94 -13.97
CA GLU A 518 -6.95 26.39 -13.90
C GLU A 518 -5.62 27.15 -13.93
N LYS A 519 -4.60 26.70 -13.16
CA LYS A 519 -3.25 27.29 -13.19
C LYS A 519 -2.56 27.13 -14.54
N LEU A 520 -2.79 26.03 -15.25
CA LEU A 520 -2.30 25.85 -16.62
C LEU A 520 -3.00 26.83 -17.59
N PHE A 521 -4.30 27.03 -17.43
CA PHE A 521 -5.05 27.99 -18.25
C PHE A 521 -4.64 29.44 -17.98
N HIS A 522 -4.44 29.83 -16.72
CA HIS A 522 -3.91 31.14 -16.36
C HIS A 522 -2.52 31.38 -16.96
N LEU A 523 -1.70 30.33 -17.08
CA LEU A 523 -0.41 30.42 -17.77
C LEU A 523 -0.59 30.68 -19.28
N SER A 524 -1.63 30.13 -19.90
CA SER A 524 -2.02 30.41 -21.29
C SER A 524 -2.45 31.86 -21.51
N GLU A 525 -3.08 32.50 -20.52
CA GLU A 525 -3.41 33.93 -20.60
C GLU A 525 -2.19 34.82 -20.37
N THR A 526 -1.26 34.40 -19.51
CA THR A 526 -0.03 35.16 -19.21
C THR A 526 0.96 35.12 -20.38
N TYR A 527 1.04 33.98 -21.07
CA TYR A 527 1.92 33.78 -22.25
C TYR A 527 1.08 33.40 -23.47
N PRO A 528 0.35 34.37 -24.07
CA PRO A 528 -0.52 34.09 -25.21
C PRO A 528 0.30 33.70 -26.45
N ILE A 529 -0.26 32.82 -27.28
CA ILE A 529 0.32 32.46 -28.58
C ILE A 529 0.03 33.57 -29.58
N ASN A 530 1.06 34.00 -30.32
CA ASN A 530 0.86 34.90 -31.44
C ASN A 530 0.26 34.13 -32.64
N MET A 531 -1.03 34.32 -32.90
CA MET A 531 -1.74 33.71 -34.04
C MET A 531 -1.52 34.47 -35.37
N HIS A 532 -0.92 35.65 -35.37
CA HIS A 532 -0.79 36.55 -36.53
C HIS A 532 0.66 36.65 -37.03
N ASN A 533 1.32 35.51 -37.19
CA ASN A 533 2.70 35.47 -37.68
C ASN A 533 2.76 35.29 -39.20
N ASP A 534 2.77 36.41 -39.94
CA ASP A 534 3.06 36.40 -41.38
C ASP A 534 4.58 36.45 -41.59
N LEU A 535 5.16 35.32 -42.04
CA LEU A 535 6.59 35.17 -42.28
C LEU A 535 7.14 36.20 -43.30
N ASP A 536 6.30 36.67 -44.21
CA ASP A 536 6.64 37.68 -45.24
C ASP A 536 6.85 39.10 -44.66
N LEU A 537 6.44 39.35 -43.41
CA LEU A 537 6.53 40.65 -42.73
C LEU A 537 7.54 40.68 -41.57
N LEU A 538 8.63 39.90 -41.67
CA LEU A 538 9.64 39.74 -40.62
C LEU A 538 10.21 41.07 -40.08
N THR A 539 10.37 42.09 -40.94
CA THR A 539 10.88 43.42 -40.55
C THR A 539 9.89 44.26 -39.74
N LYS A 540 8.60 43.92 -39.71
CA LYS A 540 7.56 44.57 -38.89
C LYS A 540 7.28 43.81 -37.58
N TYR A 541 7.97 42.70 -37.34
CA TYR A 541 7.86 41.92 -36.11
C TYR A 541 8.77 42.50 -35.03
N SER A 542 8.34 43.61 -34.43
CA SER A 542 9.02 44.21 -33.27
C SER A 542 8.01 44.64 -32.22
N CYS A 543 8.48 44.74 -30.97
CA CYS A 543 7.72 45.28 -29.85
C CYS A 543 8.58 46.34 -29.17
N SER A 544 8.15 47.59 -29.20
CA SER A 544 8.85 48.71 -28.57
C SER A 544 7.98 49.33 -27.48
N CYS A 545 8.61 49.69 -26.36
CA CYS A 545 7.99 50.55 -25.36
C CYS A 545 8.02 51.99 -25.86
N VAL A 546 6.88 52.67 -25.84
CA VAL A 546 6.75 54.07 -26.23
C VAL A 546 5.97 54.85 -25.17
N GLU A 547 6.11 56.17 -25.22
CA GLU A 547 5.31 57.08 -24.40
C GLU A 547 3.81 56.90 -24.74
N PRO A 548 2.91 56.81 -23.74
CA PRO A 548 1.48 56.71 -23.99
C PRO A 548 0.94 58.01 -24.61
N GLU A 549 0.22 57.90 -25.74
CA GLU A 549 -0.35 59.07 -26.44
C GLU A 549 -1.35 59.87 -25.58
N HIS A 550 -1.99 59.21 -24.61
CA HIS A 550 -2.95 59.82 -23.67
C HIS A 550 -2.71 59.35 -22.22
N PRO A 551 -1.85 60.05 -21.44
CA PRO A 551 -1.57 59.67 -20.06
C PRO A 551 -2.80 59.90 -19.17
N SER A 552 -3.17 58.89 -18.38
CA SER A 552 -4.23 59.00 -17.39
C SER A 552 -3.90 60.01 -16.27
N ASN A 553 -4.91 60.52 -15.56
CA ASN A 553 -4.70 61.41 -14.40
C ASN A 553 -3.86 60.76 -13.28
N LYS A 554 -3.86 59.42 -13.17
CA LYS A 554 -3.05 58.69 -12.19
C LYS A 554 -1.56 58.68 -12.57
N THR A 555 -1.27 58.46 -13.85
CA THR A 555 0.09 58.49 -14.40
C THR A 555 0.72 59.87 -14.34
N LEU A 556 -0.06 60.93 -14.62
CA LEU A 556 0.42 62.31 -14.48
C LEU A 556 0.77 62.66 -13.03
N ARG A 557 -0.06 62.23 -12.07
CA ARG A 557 0.26 62.37 -10.64
C ARG A 557 1.49 61.59 -10.22
N TYR A 558 1.65 60.36 -10.72
CA TYR A 558 2.83 59.55 -10.43
C TYR A 558 4.12 60.20 -10.95
N TRP A 559 4.12 60.70 -12.19
CA TRP A 559 5.26 61.42 -12.75
C TRP A 559 5.55 62.72 -12.00
N GLN A 560 4.51 63.44 -11.53
CA GLN A 560 4.67 64.62 -10.66
C GLN A 560 5.25 64.28 -9.28
N ASP A 561 4.76 63.24 -8.60
CA ASP A 561 5.21 62.84 -7.27
C ASP A 561 6.70 62.40 -7.27
N TYR A 562 7.18 61.86 -8.39
CA TYR A 562 8.56 61.39 -8.56
C TYR A 562 9.45 62.33 -9.39
N ASN A 563 8.98 63.54 -9.77
CA ASN A 563 9.70 64.48 -10.64
C ASN A 563 10.24 63.86 -11.94
N ILE A 564 9.46 62.98 -12.59
CA ILE A 564 9.82 62.33 -13.84
C ILE A 564 9.21 63.13 -15.00
N SER A 565 10.03 63.54 -15.97
CA SER A 565 9.54 64.07 -17.25
C SER A 565 9.54 62.96 -18.31
N ALA A 566 8.50 62.93 -19.16
CA ALA A 566 8.36 61.87 -20.17
C ALA A 566 9.49 61.87 -21.22
N SER A 567 10.12 63.02 -21.45
CA SER A 567 11.27 63.19 -22.33
C SER A 567 12.61 62.71 -21.73
N ASP A 568 12.71 62.64 -20.39
CA ASP A 568 13.94 62.17 -19.72
C ASP A 568 14.02 60.64 -19.63
N VAL A 569 12.93 59.94 -19.96
CA VAL A 569 12.85 58.48 -19.93
C VAL A 569 13.33 57.91 -21.27
N PRO A 570 14.40 57.08 -21.30
CA PRO A 570 14.91 56.50 -22.54
C PRO A 570 14.05 55.32 -23.00
N TRP A 571 12.91 55.61 -23.64
CA TRP A 571 11.89 54.63 -24.06
C TRP A 571 12.43 53.41 -24.81
N GLY A 572 13.43 53.60 -25.67
CA GLY A 572 13.99 52.54 -26.52
C GLY A 572 14.93 51.55 -25.83
N ASN A 573 15.42 51.83 -24.61
CA ASN A 573 16.39 50.98 -23.91
C ASN A 573 15.87 50.45 -22.56
N LEU A 574 14.56 50.55 -22.34
CA LEU A 574 13.90 50.08 -21.12
C LEU A 574 13.63 48.58 -21.18
N THR A 575 13.82 47.91 -20.05
CA THR A 575 13.29 46.56 -19.87
C THR A 575 11.77 46.59 -19.78
N VAL A 576 11.11 45.46 -20.05
CA VAL A 576 9.64 45.32 -19.96
C VAL A 576 9.12 45.73 -18.56
N SER A 577 9.85 45.40 -17.51
CA SER A 577 9.54 45.77 -16.12
C SER A 577 9.67 47.27 -15.86
N GLU A 578 10.69 47.91 -16.41
CA GLU A 578 10.88 49.36 -16.25
C GLU A 578 9.86 50.14 -17.08
N CYS A 579 9.58 49.68 -18.30
CA CYS A 579 8.52 50.24 -19.15
C CYS A 579 7.17 50.26 -18.41
N LYS A 580 6.77 49.16 -17.76
CA LYS A 580 5.56 49.12 -16.92
C LYS A 580 5.63 50.03 -15.70
N LYS A 581 6.80 50.12 -15.05
CA LYS A 581 7.01 51.00 -13.88
C LYS A 581 6.86 52.48 -14.24
N PHE A 582 7.33 52.87 -15.43
CA PHE A 582 7.16 54.22 -15.97
C PHE A 582 5.81 54.43 -16.68
N HIS A 583 4.93 53.43 -16.67
CA HIS A 583 3.62 53.44 -17.34
C HIS A 583 3.69 53.72 -18.86
N GLY A 584 4.67 53.11 -19.53
CA GLY A 584 4.76 53.09 -21.00
C GLY A 584 3.74 52.19 -21.67
N GLU A 585 3.49 52.44 -22.96
CA GLU A 585 2.62 51.64 -23.81
C GLU A 585 3.46 50.76 -24.76
N PHE A 586 3.03 49.52 -24.99
CA PHE A 586 3.72 48.59 -25.88
C PHE A 586 3.11 48.65 -27.28
N VAL A 587 3.88 49.12 -28.26
CA VAL A 587 3.44 49.27 -29.65
C VAL A 587 4.23 48.34 -30.56
N GLY A 588 3.51 47.55 -31.37
CA GLY A 588 4.08 46.65 -32.37
C GLY A 588 3.30 45.34 -32.53
N ARG A 589 3.46 44.66 -33.68
CA ARG A 589 2.77 43.38 -33.98
C ARG A 589 3.29 42.21 -33.12
N ALA A 590 4.45 42.39 -32.48
CA ALA A 590 5.00 41.44 -31.53
C ALA A 590 4.64 41.76 -30.05
N CYS A 591 3.76 42.76 -29.81
CA CYS A 591 3.24 43.09 -28.48
C CYS A 591 1.81 42.56 -28.29
N GLY A 592 1.51 42.02 -27.12
CA GLY A 592 0.15 41.80 -26.62
C GLY A 592 -0.26 42.85 -25.59
N HIS A 593 -1.47 42.72 -25.02
CA HIS A 593 -2.05 43.66 -24.02
C HIS A 593 -1.19 43.87 -22.75
N HIS A 594 -0.29 42.94 -22.43
CA HIS A 594 0.49 42.95 -21.19
C HIS A 594 2.02 42.93 -21.40
N GLY A 595 2.52 42.98 -22.64
CA GLY A 595 3.95 42.94 -22.95
C GLY A 595 4.28 42.22 -24.26
N PRO A 596 5.57 42.01 -24.59
CA PRO A 596 5.97 41.29 -25.81
C PRO A 596 5.56 39.81 -25.77
N TYR A 597 5.21 39.26 -26.94
CA TYR A 597 5.00 37.82 -27.09
C TYR A 597 6.31 37.07 -26.84
N VAL A 598 6.28 36.11 -25.92
CA VAL A 598 7.39 35.17 -25.71
C VAL A 598 7.04 33.87 -26.43
N PRO A 599 7.71 33.53 -27.55
CA PRO A 599 7.39 32.32 -28.30
C PRO A 599 7.70 31.05 -27.48
N ASP A 600 6.99 29.96 -27.78
CA ASP A 600 7.24 28.58 -27.34
C ASP A 600 7.11 28.26 -25.84
N VAL A 601 7.03 29.25 -24.95
CA VAL A 601 6.92 29.04 -23.49
C VAL A 601 5.65 28.28 -23.11
N LEU A 602 4.51 28.60 -23.73
CA LEU A 602 3.24 27.94 -23.44
C LEU A 602 3.26 26.47 -23.91
N PHE A 603 3.69 26.22 -25.15
CA PHE A 603 3.78 24.87 -25.70
C PHE A 603 4.71 24.01 -24.85
N TRP A 604 5.88 24.54 -24.49
CA TRP A 604 6.84 23.86 -23.63
C TRP A 604 6.25 23.55 -22.24
N SER A 605 5.52 24.51 -21.65
CA SER A 605 4.85 24.32 -20.36
C SER A 605 3.77 23.23 -20.40
N VAL A 606 2.97 23.17 -21.47
CA VAL A 606 1.96 22.12 -21.67
C VAL A 606 2.60 20.75 -21.85
N ILE A 607 3.70 20.67 -22.61
CA ILE A 607 4.47 19.43 -22.80
C ILE A 607 5.02 18.94 -21.45
N LEU A 608 5.68 19.81 -20.68
CA LEU A 608 6.20 19.46 -19.35
C LEU A 608 5.08 18.99 -18.42
N PHE A 609 3.93 19.65 -18.43
CA PHE A 609 2.77 19.30 -17.61
C PHE A 609 2.25 17.87 -17.89
N PHE A 610 1.90 17.57 -19.15
CA PHE A 610 1.35 16.25 -19.50
C PHE A 610 2.41 15.14 -19.49
N SER A 611 3.66 15.46 -19.84
CA SER A 611 4.77 14.51 -19.76
C SER A 611 5.03 14.07 -18.32
N THR A 612 4.98 15.01 -17.36
CA THR A 612 5.12 14.71 -15.93
C THR A 612 4.04 13.75 -15.43
N VAL A 613 2.78 13.96 -15.81
CA VAL A 613 1.66 13.07 -15.43
C VAL A 613 1.85 11.68 -16.02
N THR A 614 2.19 11.61 -17.31
CA THR A 614 2.37 10.36 -18.05
C THR A 614 3.56 9.56 -17.51
N LEU A 615 4.70 10.21 -17.27
CA LEU A 615 5.89 9.57 -16.72
C LEU A 615 5.66 9.09 -15.27
N SER A 616 5.00 9.89 -14.44
CA SER A 616 4.64 9.47 -13.07
C SER A 616 3.67 8.28 -13.06
N SER A 617 2.69 8.26 -13.96
CA SER A 617 1.75 7.14 -14.09
C SER A 617 2.43 5.86 -14.57
N THR A 618 3.29 5.95 -15.60
CA THR A 618 4.02 4.80 -16.15
C THR A 618 5.05 4.22 -15.17
N LEU A 619 5.84 5.08 -14.50
CA LEU A 619 6.78 4.64 -13.45
C LEU A 619 6.06 4.02 -12.26
N LYS A 620 4.83 4.47 -11.93
CA LYS A 620 4.04 3.82 -10.88
C LYS A 620 3.49 2.46 -11.33
N GLN A 621 2.97 2.37 -12.55
CA GLN A 621 2.51 1.10 -13.16
C GLN A 621 3.64 0.10 -13.38
N PHE A 622 4.88 0.57 -13.45
CA PHE A 622 6.06 -0.29 -13.48
C PHE A 622 6.09 -1.30 -12.34
N LYS A 623 5.45 -1.00 -11.19
CA LYS A 623 5.31 -1.93 -10.06
C LYS A 623 4.69 -3.27 -10.42
N THR A 624 3.81 -3.33 -11.42
CA THR A 624 3.16 -4.59 -11.86
C THR A 624 3.78 -5.15 -13.14
N SER A 625 4.77 -4.46 -13.71
CA SER A 625 5.47 -4.89 -14.90
C SER A 625 6.26 -6.18 -14.67
N ARG A 626 6.41 -6.96 -15.74
CA ARG A 626 7.10 -8.27 -15.77
C ARG A 626 8.57 -8.19 -16.21
N TYR A 627 9.02 -7.03 -16.72
CA TYR A 627 10.33 -6.92 -17.38
C TYR A 627 11.54 -6.81 -16.43
N PHE A 628 11.34 -6.49 -15.14
CA PHE A 628 12.44 -6.22 -14.19
C PHE A 628 12.34 -7.04 -12.89
N PRO A 629 13.46 -7.29 -12.19
CA PRO A 629 13.48 -7.94 -10.88
C PRO A 629 12.60 -7.21 -9.86
N THR A 630 12.00 -7.96 -8.93
CA THR A 630 11.04 -7.44 -7.93
C THR A 630 11.62 -6.28 -7.09
N LYS A 631 12.88 -6.38 -6.66
CA LYS A 631 13.56 -5.33 -5.88
C LYS A 631 13.73 -4.03 -6.67
N VAL A 632 14.25 -4.09 -7.90
CA VAL A 632 14.42 -2.91 -8.78
C VAL A 632 13.07 -2.28 -9.09
N ARG A 633 12.07 -3.11 -9.41
CA ARG A 633 10.71 -2.69 -9.72
C ARG A 633 10.04 -1.97 -8.54
N SER A 634 10.22 -2.46 -7.32
CA SER A 634 9.71 -1.79 -6.11
C SER A 634 10.40 -0.45 -5.90
N VAL A 635 11.74 -0.41 -5.94
CA VAL A 635 12.50 0.83 -5.73
C VAL A 635 12.13 1.89 -6.77
N VAL A 636 12.10 1.55 -8.05
CA VAL A 636 11.74 2.50 -9.12
C VAL A 636 10.30 3.00 -8.96
N SER A 637 9.35 2.14 -8.55
CA SER A 637 7.96 2.54 -8.31
C SER A 637 7.81 3.44 -7.07
N ASP A 638 8.64 3.24 -6.05
CA ASP A 638 8.62 4.04 -4.82
C ASP A 638 9.22 5.44 -5.07
N PHE A 639 10.27 5.53 -5.90
CA PHE A 639 10.89 6.80 -6.33
C PHE A 639 10.23 7.44 -7.57
N ALA A 640 9.14 6.87 -8.10
CA ALA A 640 8.55 7.25 -9.39
C ALA A 640 8.34 8.76 -9.57
N VAL A 641 7.67 9.41 -8.62
CA VAL A 641 7.34 10.85 -8.74
C VAL A 641 8.59 11.72 -8.59
N PHE A 642 9.51 11.37 -7.69
CA PHE A 642 10.76 12.09 -7.51
C PHE A 642 11.65 12.00 -8.77
N LEU A 643 11.79 10.80 -9.34
CA LEU A 643 12.54 10.58 -10.59
C LEU A 643 11.92 11.34 -11.77
N THR A 644 10.58 11.43 -11.84
CA THR A 644 9.90 12.25 -12.85
C THR A 644 10.25 13.74 -12.69
N ILE A 645 10.21 14.29 -11.48
CA ILE A 645 10.55 15.70 -11.26
C ILE A 645 12.00 15.95 -11.68
N LEU A 646 12.93 15.09 -11.25
CA LEU A 646 14.35 15.22 -11.59
C LEU A 646 14.59 15.13 -13.10
N SER A 647 13.94 14.19 -13.80
CA SER A 647 14.10 14.04 -15.24
C SER A 647 13.51 15.22 -16.01
N MET A 648 12.33 15.70 -15.63
CA MET A 648 11.69 16.85 -16.29
C MET A 648 12.45 18.16 -16.04
N VAL A 649 13.03 18.35 -14.85
CA VAL A 649 13.93 19.48 -14.57
C VAL A 649 15.19 19.41 -15.43
N LEU A 650 15.77 18.23 -15.59
CA LEU A 650 16.96 18.03 -16.42
C LEU A 650 16.67 18.28 -17.91
N ILE A 651 15.49 17.87 -18.39
CA ILE A 651 15.02 18.14 -19.76
C ILE A 651 14.77 19.64 -19.97
N ASP A 652 14.12 20.32 -19.02
CA ASP A 652 13.90 21.79 -19.06
C ASP A 652 15.24 22.55 -19.08
N TYR A 653 16.20 22.11 -18.26
CA TYR A 653 17.55 22.68 -18.25
C TYR A 653 18.29 22.46 -19.57
N ALA A 654 18.18 21.27 -20.18
CA ALA A 654 18.85 20.93 -21.43
C ALA A 654 18.28 21.71 -22.63
N ILE A 655 16.98 21.99 -22.65
CA ILE A 655 16.31 22.71 -23.74
C ILE A 655 16.45 24.23 -23.59
N GLY A 656 16.57 24.75 -22.36
CA GLY A 656 16.95 26.14 -22.12
C GLY A 656 15.88 27.18 -22.44
N ILE A 657 14.62 26.78 -22.68
CA ILE A 657 13.49 27.70 -22.88
C ILE A 657 13.14 28.37 -21.53
N PRO A 658 12.82 29.69 -21.51
CA PRO A 658 12.50 30.41 -20.28
C PRO A 658 11.11 30.01 -19.74
N SER A 659 11.03 28.84 -19.11
CA SER A 659 9.85 28.36 -18.39
C SER A 659 9.65 29.12 -17.06
N PRO A 660 8.41 29.26 -16.57
CA PRO A 660 8.15 29.91 -15.28
C PRO A 660 8.67 29.02 -14.14
N LYS A 661 9.69 29.51 -13.43
CA LYS A 661 10.38 28.79 -12.35
C LYS A 661 9.87 29.17 -10.97
N LEU A 662 10.07 28.27 -10.01
CA LEU A 662 9.71 28.50 -8.61
C LEU A 662 10.52 29.66 -8.02
N GLN A 663 9.85 30.78 -7.72
CA GLN A 663 10.47 31.94 -7.08
C GLN A 663 10.48 31.74 -5.56
N VAL A 664 11.62 31.30 -5.03
CA VAL A 664 11.83 31.18 -3.59
C VAL A 664 12.62 32.41 -3.09
N PRO A 665 12.15 33.11 -2.05
CA PRO A 665 12.84 34.25 -1.46
C PRO A 665 14.17 33.84 -0.81
N ASN A 666 15.20 34.69 -0.95
CA ASN A 666 16.57 34.36 -0.54
C ASN A 666 16.88 34.65 0.95
N ALA A 667 15.96 35.29 1.69
CA ALA A 667 16.21 35.73 3.08
C ALA A 667 15.02 35.43 4.00
N PHE A 668 15.31 34.95 5.21
CA PHE A 668 14.34 34.83 6.30
C PHE A 668 14.08 36.19 6.95
N LYS A 669 13.24 37.01 6.33
CA LYS A 669 12.74 38.26 6.91
C LYS A 669 11.23 38.37 6.71
N PRO A 670 10.49 38.99 7.64
CA PRO A 670 9.10 39.37 7.39
C PRO A 670 9.00 40.20 6.11
N THR A 671 7.91 40.03 5.36
CA THR A 671 7.73 40.69 4.04
C THR A 671 7.87 42.21 4.10
N ARG A 672 7.50 42.82 5.24
CA ARG A 672 7.67 44.25 5.50
C ARG A 672 8.76 44.47 6.53
N ASP A 673 9.68 45.38 6.23
CA ASP A 673 10.75 45.80 7.13
C ASP A 673 10.23 46.54 8.38
N ASP A 674 8.98 47.03 8.35
CA ASP A 674 8.34 47.78 9.44
C ASP A 674 7.91 46.92 10.65
N ARG A 675 8.03 45.58 10.60
CA ARG A 675 7.49 44.68 11.65
C ARG A 675 8.48 43.61 12.14
N GLY A 676 8.36 43.28 13.42
CA GLY A 676 8.95 42.07 14.01
C GLY A 676 8.05 40.84 13.85
N TRP A 677 8.53 39.67 14.32
CA TRP A 677 7.77 38.41 14.27
C TRP A 677 6.60 38.33 15.25
N PHE A 678 6.59 39.13 16.32
CA PHE A 678 5.52 39.10 17.33
C PHE A 678 4.52 40.24 17.12
N ILE A 679 3.22 39.91 17.15
CA ILE A 679 2.12 40.86 17.02
C ILE A 679 1.34 40.94 18.32
N THR A 680 1.10 42.15 18.80
CA THR A 680 0.22 42.40 19.94
C THR A 680 -1.25 42.26 19.53
N PRO A 681 -2.08 41.47 20.24
CA PRO A 681 -3.48 41.20 19.86
C PRO A 681 -4.40 42.42 19.98
N LEU A 682 -4.12 43.36 20.90
CA LEU A 682 -4.86 44.62 21.03
C LEU A 682 -4.49 45.65 19.95
N GLY A 683 -3.18 45.76 19.63
CA GLY A 683 -2.67 46.62 18.55
C GLY A 683 -3.27 48.04 18.55
N PRO A 684 -3.48 48.64 17.37
CA PRO A 684 -4.17 49.94 17.22
C PRO A 684 -5.71 49.81 17.15
N ASN A 685 -6.27 48.61 17.33
CA ASN A 685 -7.70 48.39 17.21
C ASN A 685 -8.43 48.73 18.53
N PRO A 686 -9.68 49.19 18.47
CA PRO A 686 -10.46 49.44 19.67
C PRO A 686 -10.79 48.14 20.42
N TRP A 687 -10.83 48.18 21.75
CA TRP A 687 -10.95 47.01 22.63
C TRP A 687 -12.18 46.11 22.34
N TRP A 688 -13.28 46.69 21.87
CA TRP A 688 -14.51 45.95 21.52
C TRP A 688 -14.30 44.95 20.37
N THR A 689 -13.27 45.15 19.54
CA THR A 689 -12.95 44.22 18.43
C THR A 689 -12.51 42.85 18.94
N VAL A 690 -11.92 42.77 20.13
CA VAL A 690 -11.52 41.50 20.75
C VAL A 690 -12.75 40.66 21.12
N ILE A 691 -13.84 41.30 21.56
CA ILE A 691 -15.09 40.61 21.88
C ILE A 691 -15.85 40.26 20.60
N ALA A 692 -15.90 41.18 19.64
CA ALA A 692 -16.54 40.94 18.34
C ALA A 692 -15.85 39.80 17.54
N ALA A 693 -14.55 39.57 17.77
CA ALA A 693 -13.78 38.49 17.15
C ALA A 693 -14.28 37.07 17.50
N VAL A 694 -15.08 36.89 18.56
CA VAL A 694 -15.64 35.58 18.94
C VAL A 694 -16.54 34.99 17.84
N ILE A 695 -17.30 35.82 17.11
CA ILE A 695 -18.20 35.37 16.05
C ILE A 695 -17.42 34.73 14.88
N PRO A 696 -16.47 35.43 14.23
CA PRO A 696 -15.66 34.81 13.19
C PRO A 696 -14.76 33.69 13.73
N ALA A 697 -14.36 33.75 15.01
CA ALA A 697 -13.61 32.67 15.64
C ALA A 697 -14.44 31.39 15.78
N LEU A 698 -15.74 31.47 16.10
CA LEU A 698 -16.61 30.30 16.16
C LEU A 698 -16.72 29.62 14.79
N LEU A 699 -16.86 30.40 13.73
CA LEU A 699 -16.91 29.87 12.37
C LEU A 699 -15.58 29.20 11.96
N CYS A 700 -14.46 29.85 12.24
CA CYS A 700 -13.14 29.32 11.97
C CYS A 700 -12.85 28.03 12.78
N THR A 701 -13.33 27.97 14.04
CA THR A 701 -13.24 26.77 14.88
C THR A 701 -13.97 25.58 14.25
N ILE A 702 -15.19 25.79 13.76
CA ILE A 702 -15.96 24.73 13.07
C ILE A 702 -15.21 24.26 11.81
N LEU A 703 -14.66 25.19 11.03
CA LEU A 703 -13.89 24.87 9.83
C LEU A 703 -12.68 23.98 10.15
N ILE A 704 -11.85 24.39 11.10
CA ILE A 704 -10.64 23.65 11.50
C ILE A 704 -11.00 22.29 12.10
N PHE A 705 -12.04 22.24 12.93
CA PHE A 705 -12.53 21.00 13.53
C PHE A 705 -12.96 19.99 12.45
N MET A 706 -13.74 20.43 11.46
CA MET A 706 -14.21 19.54 10.39
C MET A 706 -13.07 19.04 9.51
N ASP A 707 -12.17 19.93 9.05
CA ASP A 707 -11.04 19.57 8.20
C ASP A 707 -10.08 18.59 8.90
N GLN A 708 -9.78 18.84 10.19
CA GLN A 708 -8.90 17.97 10.98
C GLN A 708 -9.52 16.59 11.23
N GLN A 709 -10.77 16.54 11.69
CA GLN A 709 -11.40 15.27 12.08
C GLN A 709 -11.72 14.40 10.87
N ILE A 710 -12.23 14.97 9.76
CA ILE A 710 -12.49 14.19 8.55
C ILE A 710 -11.19 13.60 8.00
N THR A 711 -10.11 14.40 7.97
CA THR A 711 -8.82 13.90 7.51
C THR A 711 -8.27 12.79 8.42
N ALA A 712 -8.41 12.94 9.74
CA ALA A 712 -8.01 11.90 10.69
C ALA A 712 -8.77 10.58 10.47
N VAL A 713 -10.09 10.62 10.23
CA VAL A 713 -10.88 9.40 9.94
C VAL A 713 -10.48 8.75 8.62
N ILE A 714 -10.26 9.55 7.58
CA ILE A 714 -9.86 9.02 6.26
C ILE A 714 -8.53 8.27 6.36
N ILE A 715 -7.57 8.78 7.13
CA ILE A 715 -6.27 8.11 7.35
C ILE A 715 -6.46 6.86 8.22
N ASN A 716 -7.30 6.94 9.24
CA ASN A 716 -7.52 5.86 10.20
C ASN A 716 -8.51 4.78 9.72
N ARG A 717 -8.70 4.65 8.40
CA ARG A 717 -9.54 3.60 7.83
C ARG A 717 -9.01 2.22 8.21
N LYS A 718 -9.92 1.34 8.64
CA LYS A 718 -9.60 -0.07 8.95
C LYS A 718 -9.01 -0.81 7.74
N GLU A 719 -9.33 -0.38 6.52
CA GLU A 719 -8.77 -0.88 5.25
C GLU A 719 -7.24 -0.74 5.20
N HIS A 720 -6.67 0.25 5.88
CA HIS A 720 -5.24 0.51 5.95
C HIS A 720 -4.49 -0.42 6.93
N LYS A 721 -5.21 -1.26 7.71
CA LYS A 721 -4.64 -2.22 8.67
C LYS A 721 -3.57 -1.59 9.59
N LEU A 722 -3.86 -0.38 10.08
CA LEU A 722 -3.02 0.34 11.04
C LEU A 722 -2.95 -0.42 12.37
N LYS A 723 -1.76 -0.51 12.96
CA LYS A 723 -1.51 -1.34 14.17
C LYS A 723 -1.46 -0.50 15.44
N LYS A 724 -0.97 0.73 15.35
CA LYS A 724 -0.84 1.67 16.48
C LYS A 724 -2.14 2.49 16.55
N GLY A 725 -2.87 2.39 17.66
CA GLY A 725 -4.20 2.99 17.81
C GLY A 725 -4.27 4.51 17.56
N CYS A 726 -5.49 5.04 17.38
CA CYS A 726 -5.72 6.43 16.94
C CYS A 726 -5.61 7.44 18.09
N GLY A 727 -5.52 8.74 17.76
CA GLY A 727 -5.48 9.81 18.77
C GLY A 727 -6.13 11.12 18.29
N TYR A 728 -7.46 11.13 18.18
CA TYR A 728 -8.24 12.24 17.64
C TYR A 728 -8.21 13.50 18.51
N HIS A 729 -8.18 13.34 19.82
CA HIS A 729 -8.14 14.48 20.76
C HIS A 729 -6.76 15.10 20.81
N LEU A 730 -5.73 14.25 20.80
CA LEU A 730 -4.34 14.71 20.79
C LEU A 730 -4.02 15.49 19.51
N ASP A 731 -4.52 15.03 18.36
CA ASP A 731 -4.39 15.74 17.09
C ASP A 731 -5.04 17.13 17.13
N LEU A 732 -6.29 17.22 17.59
CA LEU A 732 -7.01 18.49 17.68
C LEU A 732 -6.35 19.46 18.67
N LEU A 733 -5.87 18.96 19.81
CA LEU A 733 -5.15 19.77 20.80
C LEU A 733 -3.86 20.35 20.19
N MET A 734 -3.09 19.53 19.48
CA MET A 734 -1.83 19.98 18.90
C MET A 734 -2.05 21.05 17.83
N VAL A 735 -3.07 20.88 16.98
CA VAL A 735 -3.48 21.92 16.02
C VAL A 735 -3.92 23.20 16.74
N ALA A 736 -4.69 23.11 17.83
CA ALA A 736 -5.14 24.28 18.58
C ALA A 736 -3.98 25.09 19.19
N VAL A 737 -3.00 24.40 19.79
CA VAL A 737 -1.80 25.05 20.36
C VAL A 737 -0.98 25.71 19.27
N MET A 738 -0.71 25.02 18.16
CA MET A 738 0.05 25.57 17.04
C MET A 738 -0.68 26.74 16.35
N LEU A 739 -2.01 26.70 16.28
CA LEU A 739 -2.80 27.81 15.78
C LEU A 739 -2.62 29.06 16.64
N GLY A 740 -2.65 28.92 17.97
CA GLY A 740 -2.39 30.02 18.89
C GLY A 740 -1.00 30.65 18.68
N VAL A 741 0.03 29.81 18.56
CA VAL A 741 1.41 30.25 18.29
C VAL A 741 1.52 30.96 16.94
N CYS A 742 0.98 30.39 15.87
CA CYS A 742 0.97 31.02 14.55
C CYS A 742 0.21 32.35 14.55
N SER A 743 -0.84 32.49 15.35
CA SER A 743 -1.63 33.72 15.45
C SER A 743 -0.86 34.85 16.12
N ILE A 744 -0.10 34.55 17.17
CA ILE A 744 0.77 35.53 17.86
C ILE A 744 1.94 35.94 16.96
N MET A 745 2.47 34.99 16.18
CA MET A 745 3.59 35.23 15.27
C MET A 745 3.17 35.84 13.91
N GLY A 746 1.87 35.99 13.66
CA GLY A 746 1.36 36.50 12.39
C GLY A 746 1.58 35.59 11.18
N LEU A 747 1.66 34.28 11.43
CA LEU A 747 1.82 33.25 10.42
C LEU A 747 0.44 32.76 9.95
N PRO A 748 0.36 32.19 8.74
CA PRO A 748 -0.82 31.48 8.27
C PRO A 748 -1.25 30.36 9.22
N TRP A 749 -2.55 30.05 9.23
CA TRP A 749 -3.06 28.90 9.96
C TRP A 749 -2.94 27.63 9.11
N PHE A 750 -2.41 26.56 9.69
CA PHE A 750 -2.19 25.28 9.04
C PHE A 750 -3.13 24.23 9.63
N VAL A 751 -3.73 23.43 8.77
CA VAL A 751 -4.69 22.36 9.11
C VAL A 751 -4.30 21.09 8.37
N ALA A 752 -4.78 19.91 8.78
CA ALA A 752 -4.53 18.67 8.07
C ALA A 752 -4.95 18.72 6.60
N ALA A 753 -4.00 18.45 5.69
CA ALA A 753 -4.24 18.39 4.26
C ALA A 753 -4.56 16.95 3.82
N THR A 754 -5.80 16.69 3.41
CA THR A 754 -6.30 15.33 3.12
C THR A 754 -5.55 14.63 1.99
N VAL A 755 -5.35 15.28 0.83
CA VAL A 755 -4.70 14.65 -0.35
C VAL A 755 -3.22 14.36 -0.10
N LEU A 756 -2.52 15.28 0.56
CA LEU A 756 -1.11 15.10 0.93
C LEU A 756 -0.95 13.97 1.94
N SER A 757 -1.85 13.89 2.93
CA SER A 757 -1.83 12.82 3.93
C SER A 757 -2.16 11.44 3.33
N ILE A 758 -3.15 11.35 2.44
CA ILE A 758 -3.45 10.10 1.70
C ILE A 758 -2.25 9.68 0.84
N SER A 759 -1.60 10.63 0.17
CA SER A 759 -0.40 10.35 -0.64
C SER A 759 0.76 9.86 0.22
N HIS A 760 0.91 10.40 1.43
CA HIS A 760 1.88 9.95 2.41
C HIS A 760 1.62 8.50 2.85
N VAL A 761 0.39 8.19 3.22
CA VAL A 761 -0.06 6.83 3.57
C VAL A 761 0.19 5.84 2.43
N ASN A 762 -0.18 6.21 1.20
CA ASN A 762 0.00 5.36 0.03
C ASN A 762 1.48 5.11 -0.30
N SER A 763 2.38 6.04 0.04
CA SER A 763 3.83 5.85 -0.14
C SER A 763 4.44 4.85 0.86
N LEU A 764 3.80 4.66 2.03
CA LEU A 764 4.26 3.80 3.13
C LEU A 764 3.54 2.44 3.18
N LYS A 765 2.78 2.11 2.14
CA LYS A 765 2.07 0.84 1.99
C LYS A 765 3.07 -0.31 1.84
N LEU A 766 2.99 -1.31 2.72
CA LEU A 766 3.76 -2.55 2.63
C LEU A 766 2.95 -3.66 1.97
N GLU A 767 3.58 -4.29 1.00
CA GLU A 767 3.13 -5.50 0.33
C GLU A 767 4.07 -6.65 0.72
N SER A 768 3.54 -7.86 0.86
CA SER A 768 4.33 -9.04 1.23
C SER A 768 5.44 -9.32 0.21
N GLU A 769 6.68 -9.52 0.69
CA GLU A 769 7.81 -9.95 -0.13
C GLU A 769 7.85 -11.49 -0.29
N CYS A 770 7.36 -12.22 0.71
CA CYS A 770 7.24 -13.68 0.68
C CYS A 770 5.83 -14.05 0.26
N SER A 771 5.61 -14.19 -1.04
CA SER A 771 4.46 -14.88 -1.58
C SER A 771 4.96 -16.21 -2.13
N ALA A 772 4.26 -17.31 -1.77
CA ALA A 772 4.41 -18.56 -2.49
C ALA A 772 4.20 -18.30 -4.00
N PRO A 773 4.87 -19.04 -4.90
CA PRO A 773 4.63 -18.91 -6.34
C PRO A 773 3.12 -18.92 -6.63
N GLY A 774 2.62 -17.90 -7.34
CA GLY A 774 1.20 -17.79 -7.74
C GLY A 774 0.32 -16.95 -6.82
N GLU A 775 0.74 -16.68 -5.59
CA GLU A 775 0.01 -15.82 -4.67
C GLU A 775 0.32 -14.33 -4.95
N GLN A 776 -0.70 -13.51 -5.20
CA GLN A 776 -0.51 -12.07 -5.33
C GLN A 776 -0.01 -11.49 -3.99
N PRO A 777 0.84 -10.44 -4.02
CA PRO A 777 1.40 -9.89 -2.79
C PRO A 777 0.29 -9.37 -1.87
N LYS A 778 0.15 -9.99 -0.70
CA LYS A 778 -0.83 -9.59 0.31
C LYS A 778 -0.46 -8.23 0.90
N PHE A 779 -1.45 -7.36 1.06
CA PHE A 779 -1.28 -6.11 1.80
C PHE A 779 -1.15 -6.40 3.30
N LEU A 780 0.06 -6.25 3.83
CA LEU A 780 0.41 -6.52 5.23
C LEU A 780 0.03 -5.37 6.17
N GLY A 781 0.00 -4.14 5.65
CA GLY A 781 -0.32 -2.93 6.40
C GLY A 781 0.53 -1.73 5.96
N ILE A 782 0.45 -0.63 6.71
CA ILE A 782 1.25 0.58 6.48
C ILE A 782 2.30 0.73 7.57
N ARG A 783 3.49 1.23 7.21
CA ARG A 783 4.51 1.61 8.21
C ARG A 783 4.10 2.90 8.90
N GLU A 784 3.83 2.78 10.20
CA GLU A 784 3.55 3.92 11.08
C GLU A 784 4.86 4.43 11.67
N GLN A 785 5.25 5.65 11.30
CA GLN A 785 6.48 6.29 11.77
C GLN A 785 6.32 7.82 11.80
N ARG A 786 7.20 8.49 12.56
CA ARG A 786 7.18 9.96 12.77
C ARG A 786 8.25 10.71 11.95
N VAL A 787 9.28 9.99 11.50
CA VAL A 787 10.50 10.56 10.95
C VAL A 787 10.29 11.18 9.58
N THR A 788 9.49 10.59 8.69
CA THR A 788 9.25 11.17 7.35
C THR A 788 8.58 12.53 7.46
N GLY A 789 7.53 12.67 8.28
CA GLY A 789 6.84 13.94 8.55
C GLY A 789 7.81 14.97 9.09
N LEU A 790 8.57 14.58 10.13
CA LEU A 790 9.61 15.42 10.72
C LEU A 790 10.63 15.90 9.69
N MET A 791 11.17 14.99 8.87
CA MET A 791 12.16 15.31 7.84
C MET A 791 11.59 16.21 6.76
N ILE A 792 10.36 16.00 6.29
CA ILE A 792 9.72 16.88 5.30
C ILE A 792 9.70 18.33 5.81
N PHE A 793 9.24 18.56 7.04
CA PHE A 793 9.12 19.91 7.58
C PHE A 793 10.46 20.55 7.99
N ILE A 794 11.45 19.75 8.40
CA ILE A 794 12.83 20.21 8.57
C ILE A 794 13.42 20.63 7.21
N LEU A 795 13.25 19.80 6.17
CA LEU A 795 13.71 20.13 4.83
C LEU A 795 13.03 21.40 4.30
N MET A 796 11.73 21.57 4.52
CA MET A 796 11.00 22.80 4.16
C MET A 796 11.54 24.05 4.85
N GLY A 797 11.90 23.94 6.14
CA GLY A 797 12.57 25.03 6.85
C GLY A 797 13.97 25.30 6.28
N SER A 798 14.70 24.27 5.88
CA SER A 798 16.02 24.42 5.25
C SER A 798 15.97 24.90 3.79
N SER A 799 14.80 24.89 3.13
CA SER A 799 14.65 25.20 1.70
C SER A 799 15.13 26.59 1.30
N VAL A 800 15.15 27.56 2.23
CA VAL A 800 15.71 28.90 1.96
C VAL A 800 17.21 28.83 1.66
N PHE A 801 17.95 27.94 2.32
CA PHE A 801 19.36 27.69 1.99
C PHE A 801 19.52 26.91 0.67
N LEU A 802 18.54 26.07 0.32
CA LEU A 802 18.51 25.30 -0.93
C LEU A 802 17.95 26.10 -2.13
N THR A 803 17.67 27.40 -1.97
CA THR A 803 17.13 28.29 -3.02
C THR A 803 17.92 28.23 -4.33
N SER A 804 19.23 28.01 -4.28
CA SER A 804 20.07 27.87 -5.49
C SER A 804 19.69 26.67 -6.37
N ILE A 805 19.20 25.58 -5.77
CA ILE A 805 18.80 24.36 -6.49
C ILE A 805 17.32 24.47 -6.90
N LEU A 806 16.49 24.98 -6.00
CA LEU A 806 15.03 25.01 -6.19
C LEU A 806 14.57 25.97 -7.28
N LYS A 807 15.33 27.03 -7.56
CA LYS A 807 15.06 27.95 -8.67
C LYS A 807 15.08 27.27 -10.03
N PHE A 808 15.64 26.08 -10.17
CA PHE A 808 15.63 25.35 -11.43
C PHE A 808 14.34 24.54 -11.65
N ILE A 809 13.47 24.42 -10.64
CA ILE A 809 12.24 23.63 -10.78
C ILE A 809 11.17 24.46 -11.51
N PRO A 810 10.70 24.02 -12.70
CA PRO A 810 9.67 24.71 -13.44
C PRO A 810 8.29 24.44 -12.83
N MET A 811 7.47 25.48 -12.72
CA MET A 811 6.11 25.41 -12.16
C MET A 811 5.18 24.42 -12.90
N PRO A 812 5.22 24.28 -14.24
CA PRO A 812 4.37 23.33 -14.97
C PRO A 812 4.59 21.87 -14.57
N VAL A 813 5.81 21.49 -14.18
CA VAL A 813 6.11 20.14 -13.66
C VAL A 813 5.40 19.93 -12.32
N LEU A 814 5.44 20.91 -11.42
CA LEU A 814 4.75 20.83 -10.13
C LEU A 814 3.22 20.74 -10.30
N TYR A 815 2.65 21.46 -11.26
CA TYR A 815 1.23 21.35 -11.62
C TYR A 815 0.90 19.96 -12.18
N GLY A 816 1.78 19.36 -12.99
CA GLY A 816 1.64 17.98 -13.47
C GLY A 816 1.65 16.96 -12.33
N VAL A 817 2.52 17.14 -11.33
CA VAL A 817 2.52 16.32 -10.11
C VAL A 817 1.23 16.50 -9.31
N PHE A 818 0.69 17.71 -9.22
CA PHE A 818 -0.62 17.96 -8.57
C PHE A 818 -1.76 17.22 -9.25
N LEU A 819 -1.82 17.28 -10.58
CA LEU A 819 -2.82 16.54 -11.36
C LEU A 819 -2.67 15.03 -11.12
N TYR A 820 -1.44 14.51 -11.10
CA TYR A 820 -1.17 13.10 -10.81
C TYR A 820 -1.63 12.71 -9.40
N MET A 821 -1.31 13.51 -8.37
CA MET A 821 -1.73 13.22 -6.99
C MET A 821 -3.24 13.20 -6.84
N GLY A 822 -3.95 14.19 -7.42
CA GLY A 822 -5.42 14.24 -7.41
C GLY A 822 -6.07 13.07 -8.17
N ALA A 823 -5.50 12.66 -9.31
CA ALA A 823 -6.00 11.52 -10.07
C ALA A 823 -5.69 10.17 -9.39
N SER A 824 -4.54 10.04 -8.72
CA SER A 824 -4.16 8.82 -8.01
C SER A 824 -5.00 8.58 -6.77
N SER A 825 -5.39 9.64 -6.04
CA SER A 825 -6.25 9.52 -4.86
C SER A 825 -7.68 9.11 -5.18
N LEU A 826 -8.19 9.40 -6.39
CA LEU A 826 -9.52 8.95 -6.86
C LEU A 826 -9.62 7.43 -7.05
N LYS A 827 -8.51 6.73 -7.35
CA LYS A 827 -8.52 5.28 -7.64
C LYS A 827 -8.84 4.40 -6.43
N GLY A 828 -8.87 4.95 -5.21
CA GLY A 828 -9.17 4.22 -3.97
C GLY A 828 -10.52 4.57 -3.33
N ILE A 829 -11.36 5.37 -3.98
CA ILE A 829 -12.65 5.83 -3.43
C ILE A 829 -13.79 5.01 -4.06
N GLN A 830 -14.64 4.36 -3.24
CA GLN A 830 -15.74 3.54 -3.77
C GLN A 830 -16.76 4.37 -4.55
N LEU A 831 -17.04 5.62 -4.16
CA LEU A 831 -17.85 6.54 -4.96
C LEU A 831 -17.39 6.59 -6.43
N PHE A 832 -16.08 6.68 -6.70
CA PHE A 832 -15.58 6.74 -8.07
C PHE A 832 -15.74 5.40 -8.80
N ASP A 833 -15.54 4.27 -8.12
CA ASP A 833 -15.78 2.95 -8.69
C ASP A 833 -17.28 2.72 -8.98
N ARG A 834 -18.16 3.22 -8.11
CA ARG A 834 -19.61 3.19 -8.34
C ARG A 834 -20.05 4.12 -9.48
N ILE A 835 -19.37 5.26 -9.68
CA ILE A 835 -19.57 6.11 -10.86
C ILE A 835 -19.15 5.36 -12.13
N LYS A 836 -18.01 4.65 -12.12
CA LYS A 836 -17.61 3.81 -13.27
C LYS A 836 -18.63 2.72 -13.58
N LEU A 837 -19.27 2.13 -12.56
CA LEU A 837 -20.33 1.13 -12.76
C LEU A 837 -21.51 1.68 -13.57
N PHE A 838 -21.76 2.99 -13.56
CA PHE A 838 -22.81 3.61 -14.39
C PHE A 838 -22.50 3.55 -15.90
N TRP A 839 -21.22 3.63 -16.26
CA TRP A 839 -20.75 3.49 -17.65
C TRP A 839 -20.39 2.07 -18.04
N MET A 840 -20.45 1.12 -17.11
CA MET A 840 -20.06 -0.26 -17.35
C MET A 840 -21.31 -1.11 -17.68
N PRO A 841 -21.32 -1.86 -18.80
CA PRO A 841 -22.41 -2.77 -19.10
C PRO A 841 -22.47 -3.88 -18.04
N ALA A 842 -23.69 -4.31 -17.68
CA ALA A 842 -23.93 -5.30 -16.61
C ALA A 842 -23.09 -6.58 -16.74
N LYS A 843 -22.81 -7.03 -17.97
CA LYS A 843 -22.02 -8.24 -18.25
C LYS A 843 -20.54 -8.13 -17.84
N HIS A 844 -19.97 -6.93 -17.83
CA HIS A 844 -18.55 -6.73 -17.53
C HIS A 844 -18.31 -6.23 -16.10
N GLN A 845 -19.37 -6.12 -15.28
CA GLN A 845 -19.23 -5.57 -13.94
C GLN A 845 -18.30 -6.44 -13.09
N PRO A 846 -17.35 -5.83 -12.35
CA PRO A 846 -16.48 -6.57 -11.44
C PRO A 846 -17.27 -7.11 -10.24
N ASP A 847 -16.80 -8.22 -9.67
CA ASP A 847 -17.40 -8.91 -8.52
C ASP A 847 -17.18 -8.17 -7.19
N PHE A 848 -17.80 -7.00 -7.03
CA PHE A 848 -17.83 -6.33 -5.74
C PHE A 848 -18.83 -7.02 -4.80
N ILE A 849 -18.42 -7.27 -3.56
CA ILE A 849 -19.24 -7.97 -2.54
C ILE A 849 -20.62 -7.32 -2.36
N TYR A 850 -20.70 -5.99 -2.37
CA TYR A 850 -21.98 -5.27 -2.21
C TYR A 850 -22.93 -5.44 -3.42
N LEU A 851 -22.43 -5.74 -4.62
CA LEU A 851 -23.27 -6.01 -5.80
C LEU A 851 -24.01 -7.34 -5.70
N ARG A 852 -23.52 -8.27 -4.86
CA ARG A 852 -24.18 -9.57 -4.61
C ARG A 852 -25.43 -9.43 -3.74
N HIS A 853 -25.44 -8.45 -2.83
CA HIS A 853 -26.49 -8.31 -1.82
C HIS A 853 -27.46 -7.15 -2.09
N VAL A 854 -27.09 -6.16 -2.91
CA VAL A 854 -27.91 -4.98 -3.18
C VAL A 854 -28.21 -4.88 -4.67
N PRO A 855 -29.50 -4.71 -5.08
CA PRO A 855 -29.84 -4.59 -6.49
C PRO A 855 -29.25 -3.31 -7.11
N LEU A 856 -28.77 -3.41 -8.35
CA LEU A 856 -28.09 -2.33 -9.08
C LEU A 856 -28.89 -1.01 -9.10
N ARG A 857 -30.22 -1.06 -9.24
CA ARG A 857 -31.06 0.16 -9.23
C ARG A 857 -30.91 0.97 -7.94
N LYS A 858 -30.80 0.30 -6.79
CA LYS A 858 -30.61 0.95 -5.50
C LYS A 858 -29.18 1.48 -5.33
N VAL A 859 -28.19 0.76 -5.85
CA VAL A 859 -26.80 1.25 -5.90
C VAL A 859 -26.72 2.53 -6.75
N HIS A 860 -27.35 2.55 -7.92
CA HIS A 860 -27.41 3.75 -8.76
C HIS A 860 -28.15 4.90 -8.08
N LEU A 861 -29.30 4.65 -7.45
CA LEU A 861 -30.02 5.69 -6.69
C LEU A 861 -29.14 6.29 -5.58
N PHE A 862 -28.45 5.45 -4.81
CA PHE A 862 -27.50 5.88 -3.78
C PHE A 862 -26.40 6.78 -4.37
N THR A 863 -25.82 6.37 -5.49
CA THR A 863 -24.75 7.14 -6.14
C THR A 863 -25.24 8.48 -6.70
N VAL A 864 -26.47 8.54 -7.23
CA VAL A 864 -27.07 9.78 -7.74
C VAL A 864 -27.32 10.76 -6.60
N ILE A 865 -27.81 10.29 -5.46
CA ILE A 865 -27.97 11.13 -4.25
C ILE A 865 -26.61 11.68 -3.81
N GLN A 866 -25.59 10.83 -3.74
CA GLN A 866 -24.22 11.25 -3.35
C GLN A 866 -23.63 12.26 -4.35
N LEU A 867 -23.79 12.02 -5.65
CA LEU A 867 -23.30 12.91 -6.70
C LEU A 867 -24.03 14.25 -6.70
N SER A 868 -25.35 14.26 -6.47
CA SER A 868 -26.13 15.50 -6.32
C SER A 868 -25.64 16.34 -5.15
N CYS A 869 -25.37 15.70 -4.00
CA CYS A 869 -24.77 16.37 -2.85
C CYS A 869 -23.36 16.92 -3.16
N LEU A 870 -22.54 16.18 -3.90
CA LEU A 870 -21.22 16.60 -4.34
C LEU A 870 -21.28 17.84 -5.25
N VAL A 871 -22.21 17.86 -6.21
CA VAL A 871 -22.43 19.00 -7.11
C VAL A 871 -22.90 20.23 -6.33
N LEU A 872 -23.80 20.05 -5.37
CA LEU A 872 -24.24 21.15 -4.50
C LEU A 872 -23.08 21.76 -3.71
N LEU A 873 -22.20 20.93 -3.13
CA LEU A 873 -20.99 21.39 -2.45
C LEU A 873 -20.06 22.16 -3.39
N TRP A 874 -19.89 21.67 -4.63
CA TRP A 874 -19.07 22.33 -5.64
C TRP A 874 -19.58 23.73 -5.98
N ILE A 875 -20.88 23.88 -6.25
CA ILE A 875 -21.51 25.16 -6.59
C ILE A 875 -21.31 26.18 -5.45
N ILE A 876 -21.49 25.75 -4.20
CA ILE A 876 -21.32 26.62 -3.03
C ILE A 876 -19.86 27.02 -2.85
N LYS A 877 -18.93 26.09 -3.09
CA LYS A 877 -17.48 26.37 -3.02
C LYS A 877 -17.03 27.42 -4.02
N VAL A 878 -17.62 27.46 -5.22
CA VAL A 878 -17.33 28.50 -6.24
C VAL A 878 -17.98 29.84 -5.88
N SER A 879 -19.07 29.83 -5.11
CA SER A 879 -19.78 31.04 -4.69
C SER A 879 -19.07 31.79 -3.55
N ARG A 880 -19.43 33.07 -3.35
CA ARG A 880 -19.03 33.87 -2.18
C ARG A 880 -19.52 33.29 -0.86
N ALA A 881 -20.47 32.35 -0.90
CA ALA A 881 -20.97 31.59 0.24
C ALA A 881 -20.02 30.47 0.72
N ALA A 882 -18.82 30.33 0.15
CA ALA A 882 -17.81 29.33 0.54
C ALA A 882 -17.46 29.33 2.04
N ILE A 883 -17.74 30.41 2.78
CA ILE A 883 -17.56 30.48 4.24
C ILE A 883 -18.45 29.46 4.98
N VAL A 884 -19.64 29.15 4.44
CA VAL A 884 -20.62 28.22 5.03
C VAL A 884 -20.25 26.75 4.73
N PHE A 885 -19.17 26.51 4.01
CA PHE A 885 -18.73 25.19 3.56
C PHE A 885 -18.70 24.11 4.66
N PRO A 886 -18.16 24.37 5.88
CA PRO A 886 -18.16 23.37 6.96
C PRO A 886 -19.55 23.01 7.49
N MET A 887 -20.46 23.98 7.56
CA MET A 887 -21.85 23.74 7.98
C MET A 887 -22.59 22.86 6.97
N MET A 888 -22.23 22.95 5.68
CA MET A 888 -22.81 22.09 4.66
C MET A 888 -22.29 20.65 4.76
N VAL A 889 -21.05 20.43 5.17
CA VAL A 889 -20.55 19.06 5.42
C VAL A 889 -21.33 18.41 6.57
N LEU A 890 -21.66 19.17 7.63
CA LEU A 890 -22.58 18.70 8.67
C LEU A 890 -23.98 18.38 8.11
N ALA A 891 -24.46 19.18 7.15
CA ALA A 891 -25.72 18.89 6.47
C ALA A 891 -25.68 17.56 5.67
N LEU A 892 -24.52 17.13 5.15
CA LEU A 892 -24.39 15.80 4.52
C LEU A 892 -24.62 14.66 5.51
N VAL A 893 -24.21 14.82 6.77
CA VAL A 893 -24.49 13.85 7.83
C VAL A 893 -26.00 13.76 8.08
N PHE A 894 -26.69 14.91 8.04
CA PHE A 894 -28.15 14.94 8.15
C PHE A 894 -28.83 14.30 6.93
N VAL A 895 -28.38 14.61 5.71
CA VAL A 895 -28.86 13.94 4.48
C VAL A 895 -28.66 12.44 4.56
N ARG A 896 -27.52 11.99 5.09
CA ARG A 896 -27.25 10.58 5.31
C ARG A 896 -28.25 9.95 6.28
N LYS A 897 -28.60 10.63 7.37
CA LYS A 897 -29.63 10.17 8.31
C LYS A 897 -31.02 10.13 7.67
N LEU A 898 -31.34 11.06 6.76
CA LEU A 898 -32.58 11.03 5.99
C LEU A 898 -32.65 9.83 5.02
N MET A 899 -31.52 9.27 4.58
CA MET A 899 -31.51 8.09 3.72
C MET A 899 -32.00 6.81 4.43
N ASP A 900 -32.04 6.79 5.76
CA ASP A 900 -32.62 5.68 6.53
C ASP A 900 -34.12 5.51 6.27
N PHE A 901 -34.80 6.50 5.68
CA PHE A 901 -36.20 6.39 5.25
C PHE A 901 -36.39 5.69 3.89
N PHE A 902 -35.39 5.77 3.01
CA PHE A 902 -35.47 5.22 1.64
C PHE A 902 -34.82 3.85 1.49
N PHE A 903 -33.86 3.52 2.33
CA PHE A 903 -33.08 2.29 2.27
C PHE A 903 -33.29 1.44 3.53
N THR A 904 -33.25 0.12 3.37
CA THR A 904 -33.26 -0.78 4.54
C THR A 904 -31.91 -0.72 5.25
N LYS A 905 -31.90 -0.89 6.58
CA LYS A 905 -30.66 -0.91 7.38
C LYS A 905 -29.63 -1.91 6.84
N ARG A 906 -30.10 -3.06 6.32
CA ARG A 906 -29.25 -4.08 5.68
C ARG A 906 -28.56 -3.55 4.43
N GLU A 907 -29.29 -3.02 3.45
CA GLU A 907 -28.71 -2.48 2.21
C GLU A 907 -27.70 -1.37 2.48
N LEU A 908 -28.01 -0.54 3.47
CA LEU A 908 -27.19 0.58 3.86
C LEU A 908 -25.91 0.13 4.58
N SER A 909 -25.97 -0.94 5.38
CA SER A 909 -24.77 -1.57 5.95
C SER A 909 -23.82 -2.11 4.87
N TRP A 910 -24.34 -2.66 3.76
CA TRP A 910 -23.51 -3.13 2.66
C TRP A 910 -22.84 -1.98 1.88
N LEU A 911 -23.50 -0.83 1.80
CA LEU A 911 -23.02 0.37 1.09
C LEU A 911 -22.14 1.28 1.95
N ASP A 912 -22.31 1.30 3.28
CA ASP A 912 -21.63 2.23 4.19
C ASP A 912 -20.78 1.58 5.28
N ASP A 913 -21.06 0.34 5.74
CA ASP A 913 -20.34 -0.23 6.87
C ASP A 913 -18.97 -0.82 6.51
N LEU A 914 -17.97 -0.34 7.27
CA LEU A 914 -16.67 -0.96 7.48
C LEU A 914 -16.80 -2.13 8.46
N MET A 915 -17.51 -3.18 8.05
CA MET A 915 -17.23 -4.47 8.66
C MET A 915 -16.00 -5.07 7.95
N PRO A 916 -14.94 -5.47 8.69
CA PRO A 916 -13.88 -6.28 8.09
C PRO A 916 -14.53 -7.53 7.50
N GLU A 917 -14.04 -8.01 6.35
CA GLU A 917 -14.60 -9.17 5.64
C GLU A 917 -14.78 -10.38 6.58
N SER A 918 -13.89 -10.53 7.58
CA SER A 918 -14.00 -11.55 8.63
C SER A 918 -15.20 -11.36 9.56
N LYS A 919 -15.56 -10.13 9.98
CA LYS A 919 -16.77 -9.86 10.77
C LYS A 919 -18.03 -9.87 9.90
N LYS A 920 -17.96 -9.46 8.62
CA LYS A 920 -19.06 -9.64 7.64
C LYS A 920 -19.42 -11.10 7.51
N LYS A 921 -18.40 -11.95 7.30
CA LYS A 921 -18.55 -13.40 7.18
C LYS A 921 -19.10 -14.01 8.48
N LYS A 922 -18.58 -13.62 9.66
CA LYS A 922 -19.12 -14.08 10.96
C LYS A 922 -20.60 -13.70 11.17
N LEU A 923 -21.03 -12.51 10.74
CA LEU A 923 -22.43 -12.09 10.80
C LEU A 923 -23.31 -12.79 9.76
N GLU A 924 -22.79 -13.04 8.55
CA GLU A 924 -23.46 -13.87 7.55
C GLU A 924 -23.66 -15.32 8.00
N ASP A 925 -22.71 -15.83 8.78
CA ASP A 925 -22.75 -17.19 9.32
C ASP A 925 -23.75 -17.28 10.48
N ALA A 926 -23.79 -16.27 11.36
CA ALA A 926 -24.78 -16.17 12.43
C ALA A 926 -26.23 -15.89 11.94
N GLU A 927 -26.42 -15.43 10.69
CA GLU A 927 -27.75 -15.29 10.07
C GLU A 927 -28.20 -16.56 9.31
N LYS A 928 -27.27 -17.47 9.00
CA LYS A 928 -27.55 -18.72 8.28
C LYS A 928 -27.75 -19.92 9.22
N GLU A 929 -27.25 -19.81 10.45
CA GLU A 929 -27.71 -20.58 11.61
C GLU A 929 -29.07 -20.06 12.10
#